data_AF-A0A2T3MPP4-F1
#
_entry.id   AF-A0A2T3MPP4-F1
#
_cell.length_a   1.000
_cell.length_b   1.000
_cell.length_c   1.000
_cell.angle_alpha   90.00
_cell.angle_beta   90.00
_cell.angle_gamma   90.00
#
_symmetry.space_group_name_H-M   'P 1'
#
loop_
_entity.id
_entity.type
_entity.pdbx_description
1 polymer ?
#
loop_
_entity_poly.entity_id
_entity_poly.type
_entity_poly.pdbx_seq_one_letter_code
_entity_poly.pdbx_strand_id
1 'polypeptide(L)'
;MNNYLISQFDKSTLTNLVKECFGSDFPDIFKKKQIDYIYNYLKDLGAKSVLLEPKYVDKDYLEDFNNFYVKCFNNKGAMTARLHFFSIELTHKELDEILIQGDKIDKIQISYLGFTVIKPLLKNFIGKTCLRAYPSIISSNHKKTIHRKYDVSLFGIPLTVNTIAFQEQDKVVSACATTSIWCALHGNKNKNIRDIISCSEITKNAINHISGSQNNFPNKELSNKQMLRSLDMENLKHHLIDTENYSKDRFFDLVKTYIDSDIPLILGATAYSIDDDKNLSELAGHAVTIIGYNNKNGKESLYIHDDRTGPYARSQIVETKNYKTTKNISKWGLILNKKDNNMNWVKEHEILLPLNVIIATNKKVRLTSEKPKKTCEIIIDSFESKLKLLGCDAITSFSENLKFNITLKEISEIKKHILKIKPTNDTENKSKLDFLTGSYARFQWVASFMFNEKEIFIITFDATDIIFGDAVSAIIINDSLISELVLKDHIENNSIEKYDNDSSFYFSFLNKLKQEKTTYESFLNETFGELRAPSYLKEEEIINGEIKQNENKKEYFCAEDQKLEDLYPDIKVEDNNSFLIWTITKDGTLIIGQEINSQGHPTLTGFKPSRIAGELKLKTGNWEINSKSGRYSSDYQNVNILLNNAVQKFVSIFPNSKIIARHFQPD
;
A
#
# COMPACT_ATOMS: atom_id res chain seq x y z
N MET A 1 12.15 46.71 -8.23
CA MET A 1 12.61 45.33 -8.50
C MET A 1 11.60 44.69 -9.44
N ASN A 2 12.07 44.00 -10.48
CA ASN A 2 11.19 43.23 -11.36
C ASN A 2 10.46 42.15 -10.55
N ASN A 3 9.23 41.83 -10.95
CA ASN A 3 8.41 40.82 -10.25
C ASN A 3 8.97 39.39 -10.40
N TYR A 4 9.78 39.16 -11.43
CA TYR A 4 10.54 37.93 -11.65
C TYR A 4 11.77 38.22 -12.53
N LEU A 5 12.72 37.28 -12.55
CA LEU A 5 13.88 37.31 -13.46
C LEU A 5 14.02 35.97 -14.15
N ILE A 6 14.34 35.96 -15.45
CA ILE A 6 14.62 34.75 -16.22
C ILE A 6 16.02 34.83 -16.80
N SER A 7 16.76 33.74 -16.71
CA SER A 7 18.08 33.65 -17.30
C SER A 7 18.38 32.22 -17.75
N GLN A 8 19.43 32.08 -18.57
CA GLN A 8 19.96 30.79 -18.97
C GLN A 8 20.43 30.01 -17.75
N PHE A 9 20.14 28.71 -17.73
CA PHE A 9 20.63 27.81 -16.69
C PHE A 9 22.14 27.63 -16.81
N ASP A 10 22.87 28.33 -15.94
CA ASP A 10 24.31 28.20 -15.76
C ASP A 10 24.67 28.34 -14.28
N LYS A 11 25.81 27.78 -13.86
CA LYS A 11 26.26 27.82 -12.47
C LYS A 11 26.49 29.25 -11.97
N SER A 12 27.04 30.11 -12.82
CA SER A 12 27.24 31.53 -12.51
C SER A 12 25.91 32.26 -12.35
N THR A 13 24.94 31.97 -13.24
CA THR A 13 23.58 32.50 -13.14
C THR A 13 22.90 32.13 -11.83
N LEU A 14 22.93 30.85 -11.42
CA LEU A 14 22.31 30.42 -10.16
C LEU A 14 22.86 31.19 -8.97
N THR A 15 24.18 31.38 -8.93
CA THR A 15 24.85 32.13 -7.87
C THR A 15 24.41 33.59 -7.86
N ASN A 16 24.35 34.23 -9.03
CA ASN A 16 23.99 35.65 -9.13
C ASN A 16 22.51 35.89 -8.84
N LEU A 17 21.62 34.99 -9.26
CA LEU A 17 20.19 35.08 -8.92
C LEU A 17 19.96 34.96 -7.41
N VAL A 18 20.70 34.10 -6.71
CA VAL A 18 20.62 34.04 -5.24
C VAL A 18 21.15 35.32 -4.59
N LYS A 19 22.26 35.87 -5.08
CA LYS A 19 22.82 37.14 -4.55
C LYS A 19 21.88 38.32 -4.78
N GLU A 20 21.19 38.38 -5.91
CA GLU A 20 20.20 39.42 -6.21
C GLU A 20 19.07 39.46 -5.17
N CYS A 21 18.69 38.31 -4.61
CA CYS A 21 17.65 38.23 -3.59
C CYS A 21 18.07 38.73 -2.20
N PHE A 22 19.32 38.49 -1.80
CA PHE A 22 19.75 38.65 -0.40
C PHE A 22 20.93 39.62 -0.18
N GLY A 23 21.43 40.24 -1.26
CA GLY A 23 22.54 41.18 -1.26
C GLY A 23 23.89 40.54 -1.61
N SER A 24 24.85 41.38 -2.02
CA SER A 24 26.20 40.99 -2.44
C SER A 24 27.03 40.31 -1.36
N ASP A 25 26.70 40.55 -0.09
CA ASP A 25 27.40 40.00 1.09
C ASP A 25 27.05 38.52 1.35
N PHE A 26 26.14 37.94 0.55
CA PHE A 26 25.82 36.53 0.63
C PHE A 26 27.06 35.69 0.23
N PRO A 27 27.47 34.72 1.05
CA PRO A 27 28.78 34.08 0.92
C PRO A 27 28.93 33.31 -0.40
N ASP A 28 30.15 32.81 -0.64
CA ASP A 28 30.61 32.15 -1.87
C ASP A 28 29.81 30.86 -2.20
N ILE A 29 28.55 31.03 -2.63
CA ILE A 29 27.56 30.02 -3.06
C ILE A 29 28.21 29.05 -4.06
N PHE A 30 29.14 29.55 -4.86
CA PHE A 30 29.82 28.83 -5.91
C PHE A 30 30.59 27.59 -5.43
N LYS A 31 31.02 27.57 -4.16
CA LYS A 31 31.80 26.45 -3.57
C LYS A 31 30.96 25.48 -2.75
N LYS A 32 29.64 25.67 -2.68
CA LYS A 32 28.76 24.84 -1.85
C LYS A 32 28.47 23.51 -2.56
N LYS A 33 28.82 22.40 -1.91
CA LYS A 33 28.63 21.03 -2.44
C LYS A 33 27.20 20.73 -2.88
N GLN A 34 26.20 21.16 -2.13
CA GLN A 34 24.79 20.94 -2.49
C GLN A 34 24.37 21.71 -3.74
N ILE A 35 24.95 22.89 -4.00
CA ILE A 35 24.70 23.65 -5.22
C ILE A 35 25.34 22.95 -6.42
N ASP A 36 26.57 22.46 -6.25
CA ASP A 36 27.23 21.64 -7.28
C ASP A 36 26.39 20.41 -7.62
N TYR A 37 25.88 19.73 -6.58
CA TYR A 37 25.02 18.57 -6.76
C TYR A 37 23.73 18.91 -7.51
N ILE A 38 22.98 19.93 -7.07
CA ILE A 38 21.72 20.35 -7.72
C ILE A 38 21.97 20.83 -9.15
N TYR A 39 23.05 21.58 -9.38
CA TYR A 39 23.43 22.04 -10.72
C TYR A 39 23.69 20.87 -11.66
N ASN A 40 24.54 19.92 -11.25
CA ASN A 40 24.84 18.73 -12.04
C ASN A 40 23.60 17.86 -12.26
N TYR A 41 22.73 17.75 -11.25
CA TYR A 41 21.47 17.01 -11.33
C TYR A 41 20.52 17.61 -12.39
N LEU A 42 20.31 18.92 -12.34
CA LEU A 42 19.46 19.65 -13.29
C LEU A 42 20.08 19.68 -14.70
N LYS A 43 21.40 19.78 -14.80
CA LYS A 43 22.12 19.68 -16.08
C LYS A 43 21.92 18.32 -16.73
N ASP A 44 22.04 17.22 -15.97
CA ASP A 44 21.73 15.86 -16.44
C ASP A 44 20.25 15.70 -16.85
N LEU A 45 19.34 16.45 -16.24
CA LEU A 45 17.92 16.52 -16.63
C LEU A 45 17.63 17.40 -17.85
N GLY A 46 18.65 18.07 -18.39
CA GLY A 46 18.53 18.94 -19.54
C GLY A 46 17.95 20.32 -19.22
N ALA A 47 18.19 20.86 -18.02
CA ALA A 47 17.81 22.23 -17.67
C ALA A 47 18.48 23.24 -18.61
N LYS A 48 17.69 24.19 -19.11
CA LYS A 48 18.13 25.24 -20.05
C LYS A 48 17.86 26.64 -19.55
N SER A 49 16.81 26.83 -18.76
CA SER A 49 16.46 28.12 -18.16
C SER A 49 16.11 28.00 -16.68
N VAL A 50 16.33 29.10 -15.97
CA VAL A 50 15.96 29.28 -14.57
C VAL A 50 15.16 30.58 -14.43
N LEU A 51 14.05 30.50 -13.70
CA LEU A 51 13.22 31.65 -13.34
C LEU A 51 13.28 31.88 -11.84
N LEU A 52 13.54 33.12 -11.45
CA LEU A 52 13.55 33.58 -10.07
C LEU A 52 12.24 34.30 -9.73
N GLU A 53 11.58 33.80 -8.71
CA GLU A 53 10.50 34.47 -7.97
C GLU A 53 11.09 35.04 -6.67
N PRO A 54 11.37 36.35 -6.59
CA PRO A 54 12.17 36.94 -5.52
C PRO A 54 11.43 37.15 -4.20
N LYS A 55 10.09 37.15 -4.20
CA LYS A 55 9.24 37.38 -3.02
C LYS A 55 8.28 36.21 -2.84
N TYR A 56 8.77 35.15 -2.22
CA TYR A 56 8.01 33.95 -1.92
C TYR A 56 7.92 33.75 -0.40
N VAL A 57 6.79 33.23 0.08
CA VAL A 57 6.62 32.85 1.47
C VAL A 57 6.57 31.33 1.53
N ASP A 58 7.66 30.74 2.02
CA ASP A 58 7.72 29.30 2.24
C ASP A 58 7.17 28.96 3.62
N LYS A 59 6.19 28.04 3.68
CA LYS A 59 5.55 27.61 4.94
C LYS A 59 6.60 27.08 5.93
N ASP A 60 7.46 26.17 5.48
CA ASP A 60 8.43 25.49 6.34
C ASP A 60 9.41 26.51 6.95
N TYR A 61 9.98 27.41 6.12
CA TYR A 61 10.87 28.45 6.62
C TYR A 61 10.17 29.51 7.48
N LEU A 62 8.92 29.87 7.17
CA LEU A 62 8.17 30.86 7.96
C LEU A 62 7.98 30.39 9.40
N GLU A 63 7.65 29.11 9.59
CA GLU A 63 7.55 28.51 10.93
C GLU A 63 8.91 28.45 11.63
N ASP A 64 9.97 28.03 10.94
CA ASP A 64 11.34 28.06 11.47
C ASP A 64 11.77 29.48 11.89
N PHE A 65 11.39 30.48 11.09
CA PHE A 65 11.64 31.88 11.37
C PHE A 65 10.90 32.36 12.62
N ASN A 66 9.60 32.08 12.71
CA ASN A 66 8.77 32.44 13.86
C ASN A 66 9.27 31.77 15.15
N ASN A 67 9.68 30.51 15.06
CA ASN A 67 10.10 29.73 16.22
C ASN A 67 11.46 30.15 16.79
N PHE A 68 12.35 30.68 15.95
CA PHE A 68 13.73 31.00 16.33
C PHE A 68 14.19 32.39 15.87
N TYR A 69 14.22 32.62 14.56
CA TYR A 69 14.91 33.78 13.97
C TYR A 69 14.24 35.13 14.24
N VAL A 70 12.93 35.18 14.51
CA VAL A 70 12.24 36.43 14.86
C VAL A 70 12.82 37.09 16.12
N LYS A 71 13.44 36.29 17.00
CA LYS A 71 14.08 36.74 18.24
C LYS A 71 15.53 37.20 18.03
N CYS A 72 16.09 37.01 16.84
CA CYS A 72 17.46 37.41 16.52
C CYS A 72 17.51 38.88 16.08
N PHE A 73 18.41 39.66 16.69
CA PHE A 73 18.60 41.08 16.36
C PHE A 73 18.99 41.31 14.89
N ASN A 74 19.92 40.52 14.36
CA ASN A 74 20.41 40.61 12.97
C ASN A 74 19.68 39.65 12.01
N ASN A 75 18.37 39.43 12.20
CA ASN A 75 17.62 38.54 11.30
C ASN A 75 17.51 39.14 9.87
N LYS A 76 17.40 38.28 8.86
CA LYS A 76 17.33 38.65 7.44
C LYS A 76 15.89 38.60 6.89
N GLY A 77 14.90 38.63 7.77
CA GLY A 77 13.47 38.56 7.44
C GLY A 77 12.95 37.15 7.12
N ALA A 78 11.62 37.05 7.00
CA ALA A 78 10.91 35.79 6.73
C ALA A 78 10.69 35.50 5.24
N MET A 79 10.96 36.47 4.36
CA MET A 79 10.73 36.33 2.92
C MET A 79 11.81 35.45 2.30
N THR A 80 11.39 34.45 1.53
CA THR A 80 12.26 33.57 0.77
C THR A 80 12.20 33.91 -0.73
N ALA A 81 13.06 33.28 -1.51
CA ALA A 81 12.98 33.29 -2.96
C ALA A 81 12.73 31.87 -3.47
N ARG A 82 12.19 31.73 -4.68
CA ARG A 82 11.97 30.43 -5.32
C ARG A 82 12.56 30.43 -6.73
N LEU A 83 13.42 29.46 -7.00
CA LEU A 83 13.99 29.21 -8.31
C LEU A 83 13.22 28.08 -8.99
N HIS A 84 12.75 28.32 -10.20
CA HIS A 84 12.06 27.35 -11.06
C HIS A 84 12.97 26.95 -12.21
N PHE A 85 12.97 25.68 -12.57
CA PHE A 85 13.85 25.13 -13.59
C PHE A 85 13.05 24.55 -14.76
N PHE A 86 13.49 24.81 -15.99
CA PHE A 86 12.82 24.31 -17.20
C PHE A 86 13.83 23.70 -18.18
N SER A 87 13.40 22.66 -18.91
CA SER A 87 14.20 22.00 -19.95
C SER A 87 14.14 22.68 -21.32
N ILE A 88 13.49 23.84 -21.40
CA ILE A 88 13.42 24.70 -22.59
C ILE A 88 14.15 26.01 -22.33
N GLU A 89 14.63 26.63 -23.39
CA GLU A 89 14.98 28.04 -23.34
C GLU A 89 13.68 28.82 -23.15
N LEU A 90 13.65 29.63 -22.10
CA LEU A 90 12.52 30.48 -21.76
C LEU A 90 13.07 31.89 -21.61
N THR A 91 12.42 32.84 -22.26
CA THR A 91 12.77 34.27 -22.19
C THR A 91 11.68 35.05 -21.47
N HIS A 92 12.00 36.29 -21.06
CA HIS A 92 11.00 37.20 -20.48
C HIS A 92 9.80 37.40 -21.42
N LYS A 93 10.07 37.68 -22.70
CA LYS A 93 9.04 37.91 -23.72
C LYS A 93 8.08 36.72 -23.85
N GLU A 94 8.61 35.51 -23.93
CA GLU A 94 7.78 34.30 -24.05
C GLU A 94 6.91 34.08 -22.82
N LEU A 95 7.44 34.32 -21.61
CA LEU A 95 6.64 34.19 -20.39
C LEU A 95 5.56 35.27 -20.31
N ASP A 96 5.89 36.52 -20.65
CA ASP A 96 4.93 37.63 -20.70
C ASP A 96 3.76 37.30 -21.65
N GLU A 97 4.07 36.79 -22.85
CA GLU A 97 3.05 36.36 -23.82
C GLU A 97 2.15 35.26 -23.25
N ILE A 98 2.73 34.24 -22.60
CA ILE A 98 1.98 33.14 -21.96
C ILE A 98 1.06 33.68 -20.85
N LEU A 99 1.54 34.61 -20.03
CA LEU A 99 0.77 35.19 -18.93
C LEU A 99 -0.36 36.09 -19.43
N ILE A 100 -0.14 36.85 -20.51
CA ILE A 100 -1.15 37.73 -21.11
C ILE A 100 -2.23 36.92 -21.84
N GLN A 101 -1.83 35.90 -22.63
CA GLN A 101 -2.74 35.12 -23.46
C GLN A 101 -3.42 33.99 -22.70
N GLY A 102 -2.77 33.46 -21.66
CA GLY A 102 -3.24 32.28 -20.92
C GLY A 102 -3.15 30.97 -21.71
N ASP A 103 -2.41 30.93 -22.82
CA ASP A 103 -2.23 29.76 -23.68
C ASP A 103 -0.88 29.06 -23.41
N LYS A 104 -0.62 27.90 -24.04
CA LYS A 104 0.66 27.16 -23.97
C LYS A 104 1.12 26.75 -22.56
N ILE A 105 0.23 26.77 -21.56
CA ILE A 105 0.50 26.30 -20.20
C ILE A 105 1.03 24.85 -20.19
N ASP A 106 0.50 23.99 -21.06
CA ASP A 106 0.96 22.60 -21.20
C ASP A 106 2.44 22.51 -21.60
N LYS A 107 2.93 23.43 -22.46
CA LYS A 107 4.34 23.50 -22.84
C LYS A 107 5.21 23.78 -21.62
N ILE A 108 4.79 24.71 -20.76
CA ILE A 108 5.48 25.03 -19.50
C ILE A 108 5.49 23.80 -18.58
N GLN A 109 4.33 23.16 -18.36
CA GLN A 109 4.23 21.97 -17.51
C GLN A 109 5.11 20.80 -17.99
N ILE A 110 5.14 20.51 -19.30
CA ILE A 110 5.96 19.43 -19.87
C ILE A 110 7.46 19.70 -19.66
N SER A 111 7.87 20.97 -19.81
CA SER A 111 9.26 21.38 -19.65
C SER A 111 9.69 21.59 -18.20
N TYR A 112 8.75 21.61 -17.25
CA TYR A 112 9.03 21.93 -15.86
C TYR A 112 9.84 20.82 -15.16
N LEU A 113 10.98 21.19 -14.59
CA LEU A 113 11.89 20.30 -13.88
C LEU A 113 11.71 20.36 -12.36
N GLY A 114 10.99 21.37 -11.85
CA GLY A 114 10.76 21.58 -10.44
C GLY A 114 11.31 22.90 -9.92
N PHE A 115 11.47 22.99 -8.60
CA PHE A 115 11.90 24.23 -7.94
C PHE A 115 12.80 23.98 -6.72
N THR A 116 13.51 25.04 -6.32
CA THR A 116 14.23 25.14 -5.06
C THR A 116 13.90 26.46 -4.38
N VAL A 117 13.46 26.39 -3.12
CA VAL A 117 13.32 27.56 -2.25
C VAL A 117 14.69 27.95 -1.70
N ILE A 118 14.96 29.24 -1.66
CA ILE A 118 16.15 29.83 -1.09
C ILE A 118 15.78 30.61 0.17
N LYS A 119 16.29 30.16 1.31
CA LYS A 119 16.13 30.77 2.63
C LYS A 119 17.12 31.94 2.79
N PRO A 120 16.75 33.05 3.44
CA PRO A 120 17.64 34.17 3.76
C PRO A 120 18.65 33.83 4.88
N LEU A 121 19.36 32.71 4.76
CA LEU A 121 20.34 32.22 5.74
C LEU A 121 21.74 32.20 5.12
N LEU A 122 22.76 32.65 5.84
CA LEU A 122 24.11 32.79 5.26
C LEU A 122 24.71 31.45 4.81
N LYS A 123 24.52 30.36 5.57
CA LYS A 123 25.19 29.07 5.30
C LYS A 123 24.26 28.00 4.72
N ASN A 124 23.11 27.80 5.34
CA ASN A 124 22.18 26.71 5.02
C ASN A 124 20.92 27.25 4.31
N PHE A 125 21.12 27.80 3.10
CA PHE A 125 20.06 28.52 2.38
C PHE A 125 19.20 27.66 1.47
N ILE A 126 19.54 26.39 1.24
CA ILE A 126 18.70 25.53 0.39
C ILE A 126 17.51 25.06 1.23
N GLY A 127 16.34 25.61 0.94
CA GLY A 127 15.07 25.22 1.53
C GLY A 127 14.43 24.07 0.77
N LYS A 128 13.11 24.00 0.88
CA LYS A 128 12.29 23.01 0.19
C LYS A 128 12.61 22.96 -1.31
N THR A 129 13.05 21.79 -1.74
CA THR A 129 13.49 21.50 -3.10
C THR A 129 12.71 20.30 -3.60
N CYS A 130 12.01 20.49 -4.71
CA CYS A 130 11.17 19.48 -5.34
C CYS A 130 11.57 19.40 -6.80
N LEU A 131 12.47 18.46 -7.13
CA LEU A 131 13.00 18.26 -8.47
C LEU A 131 12.48 16.97 -9.08
N ARG A 132 12.21 16.98 -10.39
CA ARG A 132 11.81 15.81 -11.15
C ARG A 132 12.87 14.71 -11.02
N ALA A 133 12.45 13.50 -10.68
CA ALA A 133 13.35 12.35 -10.65
C ALA A 133 13.90 12.03 -12.05
N TYR A 134 15.10 11.44 -12.12
CA TYR A 134 15.67 11.01 -13.40
C TYR A 134 14.71 10.07 -14.16
N PRO A 135 14.51 10.27 -15.48
CA PRO A 135 13.68 9.37 -16.28
C PRO A 135 14.10 7.90 -16.15
N SER A 136 15.41 7.65 -16.08
CA SER A 136 15.98 6.31 -15.91
C SER A 136 15.64 5.61 -14.59
N ILE A 137 15.15 6.35 -13.59
CA ILE A 137 14.64 5.81 -12.33
C ILE A 137 13.16 5.44 -12.49
N ILE A 138 12.39 6.29 -13.17
CA ILE A 138 10.94 6.16 -13.34
C ILE A 138 10.59 5.00 -14.29
N SER A 139 11.35 4.82 -15.38
CA SER A 139 10.99 3.90 -16.47
C SER A 139 11.61 2.51 -16.37
N SER A 140 12.10 2.10 -15.20
CA SER A 140 13.00 0.95 -15.07
C SER A 140 12.44 -0.13 -14.15
N ASN A 141 12.30 -1.36 -14.65
CA ASN A 141 11.73 -2.49 -13.90
C ASN A 141 12.58 -2.93 -12.69
N HIS A 142 13.86 -2.56 -12.67
CA HIS A 142 14.80 -2.93 -11.61
C HIS A 142 15.09 -1.76 -10.64
N LYS A 143 14.36 -0.65 -10.76
CA LYS A 143 14.49 0.52 -9.89
C LYS A 143 13.13 0.89 -9.34
N LYS A 144 13.11 1.36 -8.11
CA LYS A 144 11.93 1.97 -7.53
C LYS A 144 12.33 3.15 -6.67
N THR A 145 11.58 4.23 -6.79
CA THR A 145 11.61 5.36 -5.87
C THR A 145 10.20 5.73 -5.49
N ILE A 146 10.02 6.22 -4.27
CA ILE A 146 8.76 6.78 -3.81
C ILE A 146 8.59 8.14 -4.50
N HIS A 147 7.37 8.42 -4.94
CA HIS A 147 7.01 9.70 -5.54
C HIS A 147 5.68 10.18 -4.98
N ARG A 148 5.56 11.50 -4.85
CA ARG A 148 4.29 12.18 -4.58
C ARG A 148 4.14 13.37 -5.51
N LYS A 149 2.89 13.69 -5.81
CA LYS A 149 2.54 14.86 -6.62
C LYS A 149 2.60 16.12 -5.76
N TYR A 150 3.44 17.07 -6.13
CA TYR A 150 3.48 18.42 -5.55
C TYR A 150 2.85 19.39 -6.53
N ASP A 151 1.80 20.09 -6.08
CA ASP A 151 1.20 21.17 -6.84
C ASP A 151 1.95 22.49 -6.56
N VAL A 152 2.25 23.23 -7.62
CA VAL A 152 3.02 24.47 -7.60
C VAL A 152 2.26 25.51 -8.42
N SER A 153 2.00 26.68 -7.86
CA SER A 153 1.46 27.82 -8.64
C SER A 153 2.60 28.74 -9.02
N LEU A 154 2.78 29.00 -10.32
CA LEU A 154 3.71 30.00 -10.85
C LEU A 154 2.91 31.11 -11.52
N PHE A 155 2.71 32.23 -10.84
CA PHE A 155 1.90 33.37 -11.33
C PHE A 155 0.48 32.97 -11.81
N GLY A 156 -0.12 31.97 -11.15
CA GLY A 156 -1.44 31.42 -11.54
C GLY A 156 -1.37 30.22 -12.48
N ILE A 157 -0.21 29.92 -13.08
CA ILE A 157 -0.01 28.72 -13.89
C ILE A 157 0.04 27.49 -12.96
N PRO A 158 -0.88 26.52 -13.10
CA PRO A 158 -0.89 25.31 -12.28
C PRO A 158 0.18 24.34 -12.78
N LEU A 159 1.27 24.23 -12.05
CA LEU A 159 2.36 23.29 -12.32
C LEU A 159 2.35 22.13 -11.32
N THR A 160 2.93 21.02 -11.74
CA THR A 160 3.05 19.82 -10.90
C THR A 160 4.40 19.15 -11.09
N VAL A 161 4.94 18.58 -10.01
CA VAL A 161 6.16 17.76 -10.04
C VAL A 161 5.98 16.51 -9.18
N ASN A 162 6.32 15.35 -9.75
CA ASN A 162 6.30 14.06 -9.03
C ASN A 162 7.67 13.78 -8.43
N THR A 163 7.79 13.93 -7.12
CA THR A 163 9.08 13.88 -6.40
C THR A 163 8.86 13.61 -4.92
N ILE A 164 9.91 13.65 -4.09
CA ILE A 164 9.85 13.80 -2.64
C ILE A 164 10.59 15.08 -2.31
N ALA A 165 10.05 15.89 -1.40
CA ALA A 165 10.72 17.12 -1.01
C ALA A 165 12.05 16.81 -0.30
N PHE A 166 13.06 17.60 -0.64
CA PHE A 166 14.36 17.63 0.00
C PHE A 166 14.59 19.02 0.60
N GLN A 167 15.38 19.10 1.67
CA GLN A 167 15.92 20.38 2.12
C GLN A 167 17.28 20.17 2.78
N GLU A 168 18.07 21.24 2.83
CA GLU A 168 19.30 21.26 3.61
C GLU A 168 18.99 21.51 5.08
N GLN A 169 19.71 20.79 5.96
CA GLN A 169 19.67 21.01 7.41
C GLN A 169 20.09 22.43 7.76
N ASP A 170 19.22 23.11 8.48
CA ASP A 170 19.58 24.31 9.23
C ASP A 170 20.21 23.89 10.57
N LYS A 171 21.53 24.07 10.71
CA LYS A 171 22.29 23.63 11.89
C LYS A 171 21.88 24.32 13.20
N VAL A 172 21.04 25.35 13.14
CA VAL A 172 20.57 26.09 14.32
C VAL A 172 19.24 25.53 14.81
N VAL A 173 18.31 25.24 13.90
CA VAL A 173 16.95 24.78 14.26
C VAL A 173 16.70 23.28 14.01
N SER A 174 17.66 22.56 13.42
CA SER A 174 17.46 21.17 13.02
C SER A 174 18.73 20.32 13.12
N ALA A 175 18.56 19.05 13.52
CA ALA A 175 19.59 18.02 13.38
C ALA A 175 19.43 17.31 12.02
N CYS A 176 20.44 16.53 11.58
CA CYS A 176 20.30 15.65 10.41
C CYS A 176 19.11 14.67 10.57
N ALA A 177 18.87 14.21 11.79
CA ALA A 177 17.71 13.42 12.18
C ALA A 177 16.37 14.15 11.95
N THR A 178 16.28 15.45 12.27
CA THR A 178 15.09 16.27 12.03
C THR A 178 14.78 16.34 10.52
N THR A 179 15.80 16.64 9.70
CA THR A 179 15.65 16.72 8.25
C THR A 179 15.27 15.37 7.64
N SER A 180 15.82 14.28 8.17
CA SER A 180 15.46 12.91 7.74
C SER A 180 14.03 12.52 8.09
N ILE A 181 13.54 12.93 9.27
CA ILE A 181 12.13 12.78 9.65
C ILE A 181 11.25 13.58 8.70
N TRP A 182 11.58 14.85 8.45
CA TRP A 182 10.82 15.72 7.54
C TRP A 182 10.73 15.11 6.13
N CYS A 183 11.86 14.64 5.57
CA CYS A 183 11.89 13.95 4.27
C CYS A 183 11.04 12.67 4.28
N ALA A 184 11.08 11.88 5.36
CA ALA A 184 10.27 10.68 5.51
C ALA A 184 8.76 11.00 5.62
N LEU A 185 8.38 12.07 6.32
CA LEU A 185 6.98 12.55 6.35
C LEU A 185 6.50 12.98 4.97
N HIS A 186 7.35 13.67 4.20
CA HIS A 186 7.08 13.99 2.80
C HIS A 186 6.93 12.74 1.94
N GLY A 187 7.70 11.68 2.19
CA GLY A 187 7.53 10.39 1.52
C GLY A 187 6.33 9.55 1.97
N ASN A 188 5.76 9.82 3.15
CA ASN A 188 4.71 8.99 3.72
C ASN A 188 3.32 9.29 3.13
N LYS A 189 2.74 8.33 2.41
CA LYS A 189 1.40 8.45 1.82
C LYS A 189 0.27 8.71 2.83
N ASN A 190 0.46 8.34 4.10
CA ASN A 190 -0.53 8.56 5.16
C ASN A 190 -0.60 10.01 5.64
N LYS A 191 0.33 10.88 5.21
CA LYS A 191 0.36 12.29 5.57
C LYS A 191 -0.01 13.15 4.37
N ASN A 192 -0.88 14.13 4.54
CA ASN A 192 -1.09 15.15 3.53
C ASN A 192 0.17 16.05 3.44
N ILE A 193 0.65 16.34 2.23
CA ILE A 193 1.84 17.19 2.01
C ILE A 193 1.69 18.56 2.68
N ARG A 194 0.47 19.12 2.69
CA ARG A 194 0.19 20.45 3.25
C ARG A 194 0.24 20.48 4.77
N ASP A 195 0.00 19.34 5.41
CA ASP A 195 -0.10 19.21 6.87
C ASP A 195 1.25 18.85 7.50
N ILE A 196 2.29 18.62 6.69
CA ILE A 196 3.63 18.32 7.21
C ILE A 196 4.17 19.55 7.93
N ILE A 197 4.63 19.34 9.15
CA ILE A 197 5.21 20.35 10.03
C ILE A 197 6.66 20.69 9.66
N SER A 198 7.10 21.87 10.08
CA SER A 198 8.46 22.37 9.82
C SER A 198 9.53 21.64 10.64
N CYS A 199 10.80 21.82 10.28
CA CYS A 199 11.91 21.23 11.02
C CYS A 199 12.03 21.72 12.47
N SER A 200 11.74 23.00 12.72
CA SER A 200 11.72 23.53 14.08
C SER A 200 10.62 22.91 14.94
N GLU A 201 9.44 22.64 14.38
CA GLU A 201 8.35 21.94 15.07
C GLU A 201 8.69 20.48 15.36
N ILE A 202 9.27 19.76 14.38
CA ILE A 202 9.77 18.38 14.58
C ILE A 202 10.78 18.36 15.74
N THR A 203 11.72 19.29 15.75
CA THR A 203 12.73 19.40 16.82
C THR A 203 12.09 19.71 18.18
N LYS A 204 11.09 20.61 18.24
CA LYS A 204 10.35 20.89 19.48
C LYS A 204 9.61 19.65 20.00
N ASN A 205 8.90 18.93 19.11
CA ASN A 205 8.15 17.71 19.44
C ASN A 205 9.07 16.60 19.98
N ALA A 206 10.30 16.54 19.46
CA ALA A 206 11.30 15.59 19.92
C ALA A 206 11.81 15.88 21.36
N ILE A 207 11.78 17.14 21.82
CA ILE A 207 12.46 17.58 23.06
C ILE A 207 11.51 17.85 24.22
N ASN A 208 10.30 18.36 23.96
CA ASN A 208 9.38 18.94 24.95
C ASN A 208 8.92 18.02 26.12
N HIS A 209 9.36 16.77 26.20
CA HIS A 209 8.90 15.80 27.21
C HIS A 209 10.00 14.88 27.78
N ILE A 210 11.28 15.26 27.68
CA ILE A 210 12.40 14.46 28.21
C ILE A 210 13.02 15.16 29.42
N SER A 211 12.91 14.53 30.59
CA SER A 211 13.58 14.95 31.83
C SER A 211 15.09 15.05 31.63
N GLY A 212 15.68 16.21 31.92
CA GLY A 212 17.12 16.45 31.72
C GLY A 212 17.52 16.79 30.28
N SER A 213 16.57 16.92 29.35
CA SER A 213 16.89 17.54 28.05
C SER A 213 17.26 19.01 28.27
N GLN A 214 18.39 19.42 27.70
CA GLN A 214 18.75 20.83 27.69
C GLN A 214 17.75 21.54 26.79
N ASN A 215 16.86 22.32 27.41
CA ASN A 215 15.91 23.15 26.69
C ASN A 215 16.66 24.14 25.79
N ASN A 216 16.10 24.31 24.60
CA ASN A 216 16.35 25.37 23.62
C ASN A 216 17.38 25.06 22.54
N PHE A 217 16.98 25.43 21.32
CA PHE A 217 17.88 25.64 20.19
C PHE A 217 19.16 26.36 20.62
N PRO A 218 20.35 25.97 20.11
CA PRO A 218 20.57 25.02 19.01
C PRO A 218 20.70 23.56 19.47
N ASN A 219 20.05 22.64 18.76
CA ASN A 219 20.20 21.19 18.99
C ASN A 219 21.15 20.58 17.97
N LYS A 220 22.22 19.93 18.45
CA LYS A 220 23.24 19.35 17.57
C LYS A 220 22.87 17.95 17.07
N GLU A 221 22.19 17.14 17.88
CA GLU A 221 21.86 15.75 17.56
C GLU A 221 20.52 15.33 18.21
N LEU A 222 19.83 14.34 17.64
CA LEU A 222 18.67 13.68 18.24
C LEU A 222 18.96 12.20 18.43
N SER A 223 18.65 11.68 19.62
CA SER A 223 18.67 10.25 19.91
C SER A 223 17.53 9.50 19.22
N ASN A 224 17.65 8.18 19.05
CA ASN A 224 16.55 7.35 18.52
C ASN A 224 15.24 7.57 19.30
N LYS A 225 15.28 7.66 20.63
CA LYS A 225 14.07 7.91 21.46
C LYS A 225 13.38 9.22 21.09
N GLN A 226 14.16 10.28 20.84
CA GLN A 226 13.65 11.59 20.41
C GLN A 226 13.05 11.53 19.00
N MET A 227 13.70 10.81 18.08
CA MET A 227 13.17 10.62 16.72
C MET A 227 11.83 9.88 16.73
N LEU A 228 11.75 8.76 17.46
CA LEU A 228 10.53 7.97 17.60
C LEU A 228 9.41 8.80 18.24
N ARG A 229 9.72 9.61 19.26
CA ARG A 229 8.75 10.49 19.90
C ARG A 229 8.19 11.55 18.94
N SER A 230 9.02 12.10 18.07
CA SER A 230 8.53 13.02 17.04
C SER A 230 7.54 12.34 16.10
N LEU A 231 7.74 11.06 15.76
CA LEU A 231 6.82 10.30 14.92
C LEU A 231 5.50 9.96 15.66
N ASP A 232 5.55 9.75 16.98
CA ASP A 232 4.34 9.59 17.79
C ASP A 232 3.44 10.83 17.74
N MET A 233 4.03 12.04 17.82
CA MET A 233 3.30 13.31 17.70
C MET A 233 2.62 13.47 16.34
N GLU A 234 3.20 12.87 15.31
CA GLU A 234 2.64 12.82 13.97
C GLU A 234 1.52 11.77 13.80
N ASN A 235 1.11 11.08 14.88
CA ASN A 235 0.13 9.98 14.86
C ASN A 235 0.52 8.84 13.91
N LEU A 236 1.81 8.54 13.81
CA LEU A 236 2.34 7.41 13.04
C LEU A 236 2.75 6.28 13.99
N LYS A 237 2.57 5.04 13.55
CA LYS A 237 3.22 3.92 14.23
C LYS A 237 4.67 3.89 13.76
N HIS A 238 5.61 3.71 14.69
CA HIS A 238 7.01 3.53 14.36
C HIS A 238 7.52 2.15 14.79
N HIS A 239 8.51 1.67 14.04
CA HIS A 239 9.28 0.48 14.35
C HIS A 239 10.75 0.80 14.17
N LEU A 240 11.55 0.44 15.17
CA LEU A 240 13.01 0.54 15.13
C LEU A 240 13.57 -0.87 14.91
N ILE A 241 14.30 -1.06 13.81
CA ILE A 241 14.98 -2.31 13.50
C ILE A 241 16.48 -2.08 13.63
N ASP A 242 17.13 -2.88 14.46
CA ASP A 242 18.60 -2.92 14.52
C ASP A 242 19.14 -3.66 13.29
N THR A 243 20.03 -3.00 12.56
CA THR A 243 20.62 -3.50 11.32
C THR A 243 22.13 -3.68 11.39
N GLU A 244 22.75 -3.45 12.56
CA GLU A 244 24.21 -3.50 12.72
C GLU A 244 24.76 -4.89 12.31
N ASN A 245 24.01 -5.94 12.64
CA ASN A 245 24.35 -7.34 12.35
C ASN A 245 23.71 -7.90 11.07
N TYR A 246 23.00 -7.08 10.29
CA TYR A 246 22.37 -7.57 9.06
C TYR A 246 23.43 -7.85 7.98
N SER A 247 23.21 -8.89 7.17
CA SER A 247 23.92 -9.03 5.89
C SER A 247 23.44 -7.95 4.91
N LYS A 248 24.25 -7.66 3.89
CA LYS A 248 23.87 -6.69 2.84
C LYS A 248 22.56 -7.08 2.16
N ASP A 249 22.38 -8.37 1.86
CA ASP A 249 21.19 -8.88 1.15
C ASP A 249 19.95 -8.78 2.04
N ARG A 250 20.07 -9.12 3.34
CA ARG A 250 18.98 -8.99 4.31
C ARG A 250 18.54 -7.53 4.48
N PHE A 251 19.50 -6.61 4.52
CA PHE A 251 19.20 -5.18 4.57
C PHE A 251 18.55 -4.68 3.27
N PHE A 252 19.06 -5.11 2.12
CA PHE A 252 18.49 -4.73 0.83
C PHE A 252 17.06 -5.24 0.67
N ASP A 253 16.76 -6.47 1.09
CA ASP A 253 15.41 -7.02 1.15
C ASP A 253 14.48 -6.23 2.06
N LEU A 254 14.99 -5.77 3.21
CA LEU A 254 14.25 -4.90 4.13
C LEU A 254 13.88 -3.61 3.40
N VAL A 255 14.86 -2.95 2.78
CA VAL A 255 14.63 -1.73 1.99
C VAL A 255 13.62 -1.98 0.89
N LYS A 256 13.80 -3.04 0.10
CA LYS A 256 12.89 -3.41 -0.98
C LYS A 256 11.47 -3.59 -0.47
N THR A 257 11.26 -4.33 0.62
CA THR A 257 9.93 -4.57 1.22
C THR A 257 9.19 -3.27 1.52
N TYR A 258 9.83 -2.32 2.19
CA TYR A 258 9.18 -1.06 2.59
C TYR A 258 9.07 -0.04 1.46
N ILE A 259 10.11 0.10 0.63
CA ILE A 259 10.03 0.95 -0.57
C ILE A 259 8.97 0.40 -1.53
N ASP A 260 8.83 -0.93 -1.65
CA ASP A 260 7.80 -1.53 -2.47
C ASP A 260 6.39 -1.26 -1.97
N SER A 261 6.28 -1.03 -0.66
CA SER A 261 5.08 -0.61 0.06
C SER A 261 4.86 0.91 0.08
N ASP A 262 5.69 1.67 -0.64
CA ASP A 262 5.71 3.14 -0.63
C ASP A 262 5.91 3.77 0.76
N ILE A 263 6.73 3.13 1.59
CA ILE A 263 7.11 3.59 2.93
C ILE A 263 8.59 4.01 2.91
N PRO A 264 8.91 5.31 3.11
CA PRO A 264 10.30 5.74 3.22
C PRO A 264 10.93 5.25 4.52
N LEU A 265 12.25 5.08 4.51
CA LEU A 265 13.00 4.56 5.65
C LEU A 265 13.97 5.63 6.16
N ILE A 266 14.01 5.84 7.47
CA ILE A 266 15.04 6.68 8.09
C ILE A 266 16.17 5.77 8.54
N LEU A 267 17.34 5.92 7.94
CA LEU A 267 18.54 5.16 8.24
C LEU A 267 19.41 5.96 9.22
N GLY A 268 19.63 5.40 10.40
CA GLY A 268 20.72 5.80 11.30
C GLY A 268 21.99 5.05 10.92
N ALA A 269 23.09 5.78 10.74
CA ALA A 269 24.39 5.22 10.36
C ALA A 269 25.54 5.96 11.04
N THR A 270 26.70 5.33 11.14
CA THR A 270 27.96 6.01 11.50
C THR A 270 28.72 6.36 10.23
N ALA A 271 29.08 7.64 10.07
CA ALA A 271 29.86 8.12 8.95
C ALA A 271 31.37 7.96 9.22
N TYR A 272 32.10 7.45 8.24
CA TYR A 272 33.56 7.35 8.23
C TYR A 272 34.12 8.03 7.00
N SER A 273 35.17 8.83 7.18
CA SER A 273 35.98 9.35 6.07
C SER A 273 36.91 8.28 5.52
N ILE A 274 37.17 8.33 4.21
CA ILE A 274 38.08 7.43 3.50
C ILE A 274 39.26 8.26 3.01
N ASP A 275 40.49 7.90 3.42
CA ASP A 275 41.71 8.51 2.89
C ASP A 275 42.21 7.81 1.61
N ASP A 276 43.29 8.33 1.02
CA ASP A 276 43.84 7.77 -0.23
C ASP A 276 44.36 6.34 -0.09
N ASP A 277 44.78 5.95 1.12
CA ASP A 277 45.25 4.61 1.49
C ASP A 277 44.12 3.68 1.95
N LYS A 278 42.86 4.12 1.83
CA LYS A 278 41.64 3.43 2.25
C LYS A 278 41.55 3.15 3.75
N ASN A 279 42.18 3.96 4.59
CA ASN A 279 41.94 3.94 6.03
C ASN A 279 40.63 4.65 6.35
N LEU A 280 39.88 4.07 7.29
CA LEU A 280 38.63 4.63 7.78
C LEU A 280 38.87 5.42 9.07
N SER A 281 38.46 6.69 9.08
CA SER A 281 38.43 7.52 10.28
C SER A 281 37.00 7.93 10.61
N GLU A 282 36.54 7.54 11.79
CA GLU A 282 35.18 7.82 12.27
C GLU A 282 34.93 9.33 12.35
N LEU A 283 33.79 9.78 11.83
CA LEU A 283 33.38 11.18 11.84
C LEU A 283 32.34 11.43 12.93
N ALA A 284 31.12 10.94 12.71
CA ALA A 284 29.97 11.15 13.60
C ALA A 284 28.80 10.22 13.21
N GLY A 285 27.78 10.16 14.07
CA GLY A 285 26.48 9.62 13.69
C GLY A 285 25.81 10.48 12.62
N HIS A 286 25.08 9.84 11.73
CA HIS A 286 24.34 10.49 10.65
C HIS A 286 22.99 9.84 10.43
N ALA A 287 22.00 10.64 10.06
CA ALA A 287 20.66 10.17 9.70
C ALA A 287 20.36 10.60 8.27
N VAL A 288 19.84 9.67 7.48
CA VAL A 288 19.42 9.92 6.09
C VAL A 288 18.08 9.24 5.79
N THR A 289 17.38 9.69 4.75
CA THR A 289 16.12 9.05 4.33
C THR A 289 16.35 8.24 3.05
N ILE A 290 16.13 6.93 3.11
CA ILE A 290 16.07 6.07 1.93
C ILE A 290 14.68 6.20 1.32
N ILE A 291 14.66 6.52 0.03
CA ILE A 291 13.42 6.73 -0.74
C ILE A 291 13.36 5.85 -1.99
N GLY A 292 14.36 5.01 -2.22
CA GLY A 292 14.36 4.09 -3.35
C GLY A 292 15.56 3.16 -3.39
N TYR A 293 15.53 2.26 -4.37
CA TYR A 293 16.60 1.32 -4.65
C TYR A 293 16.75 1.06 -6.16
N ASN A 294 17.85 0.41 -6.50
CA ASN A 294 18.18 -0.07 -7.82
C ASN A 294 18.87 -1.45 -7.70
N ASN A 295 18.31 -2.47 -8.34
CA ASN A 295 18.84 -3.83 -8.37
C ASN A 295 19.11 -4.29 -9.80
N LYS A 296 20.17 -3.76 -10.42
CA LYS A 296 20.55 -4.15 -11.79
C LYS A 296 21.62 -5.24 -11.75
N ASN A 297 21.32 -6.45 -12.21
CA ASN A 297 22.27 -7.56 -12.36
C ASN A 297 23.10 -7.81 -11.07
N GLY A 298 22.46 -7.80 -9.90
CA GLY A 298 23.14 -7.97 -8.60
C GLY A 298 23.98 -6.77 -8.14
N LYS A 299 23.98 -5.64 -8.87
CA LYS A 299 24.56 -4.37 -8.43
C LYS A 299 23.51 -3.53 -7.73
N GLU A 300 23.41 -3.75 -6.42
CA GLU A 300 22.48 -3.07 -5.53
C GLU A 300 22.96 -1.64 -5.20
N SER A 301 22.05 -0.69 -5.30
CA SER A 301 22.27 0.71 -4.88
C SER A 301 21.00 1.31 -4.33
N LEU A 302 21.11 2.30 -3.45
CA LEU A 302 19.98 2.97 -2.83
C LEU A 302 19.88 4.42 -3.32
N TYR A 303 18.68 4.98 -3.28
CA TYR A 303 18.43 6.40 -3.51
C TYR A 303 18.08 7.04 -2.17
N ILE A 304 18.87 8.02 -1.77
CA ILE A 304 18.88 8.61 -0.43
C ILE A 304 18.72 10.13 -0.53
N HIS A 305 17.94 10.70 0.38
CA HIS A 305 17.97 12.13 0.67
C HIS A 305 18.97 12.36 1.82
N ASP A 306 20.07 13.04 1.50
CA ASP A 306 21.13 13.38 2.45
C ASP A 306 21.33 14.90 2.44
N ASP A 307 21.13 15.54 3.59
CA ASP A 307 21.22 16.99 3.78
C ASP A 307 22.60 17.59 3.44
N ARG A 308 23.66 16.76 3.56
CA ARG A 308 25.04 17.12 3.21
C ARG A 308 25.34 17.01 1.72
N THR A 309 24.53 16.26 0.97
CA THR A 309 24.77 15.95 -0.45
C THR A 309 23.69 16.53 -1.36
N GLY A 310 22.45 16.06 -1.26
CA GLY A 310 21.38 16.47 -2.16
C GLY A 310 20.22 15.45 -2.27
N PRO A 311 19.20 15.79 -3.08
CA PRO A 311 18.06 14.91 -3.34
C PRO A 311 18.45 13.72 -4.24
N TYR A 312 17.80 12.57 -4.05
CA TYR A 312 18.03 11.34 -4.84
C TYR A 312 19.51 10.93 -4.99
N ALA A 313 20.34 11.18 -3.97
CA ALA A 313 21.74 10.76 -3.95
C ALA A 313 21.82 9.24 -4.05
N ARG A 314 22.58 8.74 -5.04
CA ARG A 314 22.76 7.31 -5.23
C ARG A 314 23.87 6.81 -4.32
N SER A 315 23.57 5.84 -3.46
CA SER A 315 24.58 5.13 -2.68
C SER A 315 24.84 3.73 -3.24
N GLN A 316 26.09 3.32 -3.26
CA GLN A 316 26.50 1.97 -3.63
C GLN A 316 26.78 1.15 -2.37
N ILE A 317 26.30 -0.10 -2.36
CA ILE A 317 26.62 -1.07 -1.32
C ILE A 317 28.02 -1.62 -1.59
N VAL A 318 28.91 -1.54 -0.60
CA VAL A 318 30.29 -2.00 -0.69
C VAL A 318 30.66 -2.88 0.50
N GLU A 319 31.61 -3.80 0.30
CA GLU A 319 32.16 -4.61 1.38
C GLU A 319 33.28 -3.86 2.09
N THR A 320 33.25 -3.84 3.43
CA THR A 320 34.22 -3.08 4.24
C THR A 320 35.60 -3.74 4.30
N LYS A 321 35.71 -5.01 3.91
CA LYS A 321 36.99 -5.75 3.82
C LYS A 321 38.03 -5.07 2.90
N ASN A 322 37.58 -4.20 2.00
CA ASN A 322 38.43 -3.44 1.10
C ASN A 322 39.06 -2.19 1.75
N TYR A 323 38.76 -1.93 3.03
CA TYR A 323 39.18 -0.76 3.79
C TYR A 323 39.90 -1.19 5.06
N LYS A 324 40.85 -0.36 5.51
CA LYS A 324 41.64 -0.60 6.72
C LYS A 324 40.98 0.12 7.89
N THR A 325 40.79 -0.58 9.00
CA THR A 325 40.20 -0.04 10.22
C THR A 325 40.82 -0.72 11.44
N THR A 326 40.93 0.02 12.55
CA THR A 326 41.35 -0.51 13.86
C THR A 326 40.16 -0.97 14.71
N LYS A 327 38.94 -0.64 14.30
CA LYS A 327 37.69 -1.01 15.00
C LYS A 327 37.00 -2.17 14.30
N ASN A 328 36.33 -3.01 15.08
CA ASN A 328 35.39 -3.97 14.55
C ASN A 328 34.16 -3.21 14.02
N ILE A 329 33.93 -3.28 12.71
CA ILE A 329 32.87 -2.54 12.02
C ILE A 329 31.98 -3.50 11.24
N SER A 330 30.81 -3.03 10.81
CA SER A 330 29.94 -3.80 9.92
C SER A 330 30.70 -4.30 8.68
N LYS A 331 30.34 -5.48 8.18
CA LYS A 331 31.00 -6.15 7.04
C LYS A 331 30.74 -5.45 5.70
N TRP A 332 29.82 -4.50 5.68
CA TRP A 332 29.42 -3.74 4.50
C TRP A 332 29.01 -2.32 4.89
N GLY A 333 28.94 -1.43 3.90
CA GLY A 333 28.51 -0.04 4.09
C GLY A 333 28.03 0.60 2.79
N LEU A 334 27.65 1.87 2.88
CA LEU A 334 27.08 2.66 1.79
C LEU A 334 28.00 3.81 1.40
N ILE A 335 28.39 3.90 0.14
CA ILE A 335 29.18 5.02 -0.39
C ILE A 335 28.29 5.90 -1.25
N LEU A 336 28.20 7.19 -0.89
CA LEU A 336 27.44 8.16 -1.66
C LEU A 336 28.25 8.60 -2.90
N ASN A 337 27.69 8.31 -4.07
CA ASN A 337 28.31 8.67 -5.33
C ASN A 337 27.96 10.13 -5.68
N LYS A 338 28.98 10.90 -6.09
CA LYS A 338 28.83 12.28 -6.56
C LYS A 338 29.61 12.50 -7.84
N LYS A 339 29.15 13.45 -8.66
CA LYS A 339 29.86 13.94 -9.84
C LYS A 339 30.52 15.29 -9.56
N ASP A 340 31.67 15.55 -10.17
CA ASP A 340 32.28 16.87 -10.22
C ASP A 340 31.59 17.79 -11.25
N ASN A 341 32.04 19.05 -11.38
CA ASN A 341 31.49 20.00 -12.35
C ASN A 341 31.70 19.59 -13.81
N ASN A 342 32.64 18.67 -14.07
CA ASN A 342 32.95 18.11 -15.38
C ASN A 342 32.15 16.83 -15.66
N MET A 343 31.20 16.48 -14.78
CA MET A 343 30.35 15.29 -14.85
C MET A 343 31.08 13.96 -14.65
N ASN A 344 32.32 14.00 -14.14
CA ASN A 344 33.09 12.80 -13.79
C ASN A 344 32.71 12.33 -12.39
N TRP A 345 32.71 11.01 -12.17
CA TRP A 345 32.52 10.45 -10.83
C TRP A 345 33.71 10.79 -9.94
N VAL A 346 33.41 11.28 -8.74
CA VAL A 346 34.44 11.57 -7.73
C VAL A 346 34.78 10.29 -6.97
N LYS A 347 36.06 10.11 -6.65
CA LYS A 347 36.57 9.02 -5.81
C LYS A 347 35.79 8.92 -4.48
N GLU A 348 35.70 7.70 -3.96
CA GLU A 348 35.08 7.42 -2.67
C GLU A 348 35.77 8.21 -1.56
N HIS A 349 34.99 8.94 -0.77
CA HIS A 349 35.51 9.86 0.27
C HIS A 349 34.83 9.68 1.62
N GLU A 350 33.65 9.03 1.65
CA GLU A 350 32.90 8.77 2.86
C GLU A 350 32.11 7.46 2.70
N ILE A 351 32.04 6.67 3.77
CA ILE A 351 31.21 5.47 3.88
C ILE A 351 30.28 5.60 5.09
N LEU A 352 29.02 5.26 4.90
CA LEU A 352 28.01 5.18 5.96
C LEU A 352 27.86 3.71 6.36
N LEU A 353 28.05 3.40 7.64
CA LEU A 353 27.84 2.08 8.21
C LEU A 353 26.46 2.03 8.88
N PRO A 354 25.50 1.25 8.36
CA PRO A 354 24.15 1.17 8.91
C PRO A 354 24.12 0.65 10.35
N LEU A 355 23.38 1.34 11.22
CA LEU A 355 23.15 0.94 12.60
C LEU A 355 21.71 0.48 12.80
N ASN A 356 20.75 1.31 12.40
CA ASN A 356 19.34 1.01 12.59
C ASN A 356 18.49 1.68 11.52
N VAL A 357 17.28 1.15 11.34
CA VAL A 357 16.28 1.71 10.44
C VAL A 357 15.01 1.99 11.23
N ILE A 358 14.53 3.22 11.12
CA ILE A 358 13.23 3.64 11.64
C ILE A 358 12.23 3.63 10.48
N ILE A 359 11.15 2.88 10.69
CA ILE A 359 10.02 2.74 9.76
C ILE A 359 8.83 3.46 10.37
N ALA A 360 8.20 4.36 9.62
CA ALA A 360 7.00 5.07 10.05
C ALA A 360 5.79 4.67 9.19
N THR A 361 4.83 3.98 9.77
CA THR A 361 3.61 3.46 9.12
C THR A 361 2.36 4.13 9.67
N ASN A 362 1.20 3.81 9.07
CA ASN A 362 -0.09 4.21 9.61
C ASN A 362 -0.26 3.69 11.04
N LYS A 363 -0.87 4.48 11.93
CA LYS A 363 -1.13 4.09 13.34
C LYS A 363 -1.84 2.74 13.53
N LYS A 364 -2.59 2.27 12.53
CA LYS A 364 -3.28 0.97 12.58
C LYS A 364 -2.36 -0.21 12.26
N VAL A 365 -1.22 -0.01 11.62
CA VAL A 365 -0.26 -1.06 11.26
C VAL A 365 0.56 -1.37 12.51
N ARG A 366 0.26 -2.47 13.20
CA ARG A 366 0.91 -2.85 14.46
C ARG A 366 2.05 -3.83 14.28
N LEU A 367 2.01 -4.61 13.20
CA LEU A 367 2.96 -5.70 12.92
C LEU A 367 3.96 -5.28 11.83
N THR A 368 5.22 -5.63 12.03
CA THR A 368 6.29 -5.48 11.03
C THR A 368 6.23 -6.59 9.99
N SER A 369 6.98 -6.44 8.90
CA SER A 369 7.13 -7.47 7.88
C SER A 369 7.95 -8.70 8.32
N GLU A 370 8.55 -8.71 9.51
CA GLU A 370 9.47 -9.78 9.94
C GLU A 370 8.78 -11.13 10.12
N LYS A 371 7.65 -11.18 10.84
CA LYS A 371 6.88 -12.42 11.02
C LYS A 371 6.28 -12.96 9.70
N PRO A 372 5.62 -12.12 8.86
CA PRO A 372 5.21 -12.54 7.52
C PRO A 372 6.37 -13.08 6.69
N LYS A 373 7.54 -12.41 6.71
CA LYS A 373 8.75 -12.87 6.00
C LYS A 373 9.19 -14.22 6.51
N LYS A 374 9.27 -14.40 7.83
CA LYS A 374 9.70 -15.67 8.42
C LYS A 374 8.75 -16.81 8.08
N THR A 375 7.44 -16.56 8.03
CA THR A 375 6.46 -17.55 7.54
C THR A 375 6.72 -17.94 6.09
N CYS A 376 6.98 -16.99 5.21
CA CYS A 376 7.29 -17.28 3.81
C CYS A 376 8.61 -18.05 3.63
N GLU A 377 9.64 -17.70 4.41
CA GLU A 377 10.91 -18.45 4.45
C GLU A 377 10.67 -19.91 4.87
N ILE A 378 9.89 -20.15 5.93
CA ILE A 378 9.55 -21.52 6.39
C ILE A 378 8.81 -22.31 5.30
N ILE A 379 7.90 -21.66 4.56
CA ILE A 379 7.17 -22.29 3.45
C ILE A 379 8.15 -22.78 2.38
N ILE A 380 9.09 -21.93 1.96
CA ILE A 380 10.10 -22.30 0.95
C ILE A 380 11.04 -23.38 1.49
N ASP A 381 11.58 -23.19 2.70
CA ASP A 381 12.54 -24.13 3.31
C ASP A 381 11.95 -25.54 3.47
N SER A 382 10.67 -25.64 3.86
CA SER A 382 9.95 -26.92 3.97
C SER A 382 9.81 -27.59 2.61
N PHE A 383 9.39 -26.82 1.60
CA PHE A 383 9.21 -27.32 0.25
C PHE A 383 10.54 -27.79 -0.36
N GLU A 384 11.62 -27.00 -0.21
CA GLU A 384 12.97 -27.40 -0.64
C GLU A 384 13.46 -28.68 0.05
N SER A 385 13.20 -28.80 1.35
CA SER A 385 13.58 -29.98 2.13
C SER A 385 12.89 -31.25 1.63
N LYS A 386 11.60 -31.16 1.27
CA LYS A 386 10.86 -32.28 0.66
C LYS A 386 11.40 -32.66 -0.71
N LEU A 387 11.68 -31.67 -1.57
CA LEU A 387 12.20 -31.98 -2.89
C LEU A 387 13.54 -32.73 -2.78
N LYS A 388 14.42 -32.33 -1.84
CA LYS A 388 15.68 -33.04 -1.53
C LYS A 388 15.46 -34.50 -1.12
N LEU A 389 14.43 -34.77 -0.32
CA LEU A 389 14.07 -36.14 0.09
C LEU A 389 13.58 -37.02 -1.07
N LEU A 390 12.96 -36.42 -2.09
CA LEU A 390 12.46 -37.14 -3.27
C LEU A 390 13.53 -37.42 -4.33
N GLY A 391 14.78 -36.98 -4.13
CA GLY A 391 15.93 -37.32 -4.98
C GLY A 391 15.89 -36.71 -6.39
N CYS A 392 15.17 -35.60 -6.60
CA CYS A 392 15.06 -34.97 -7.91
C CYS A 392 16.30 -34.11 -8.25
N ASP A 393 17.29 -34.58 -9.01
CA ASP A 393 18.46 -33.73 -9.38
C ASP A 393 18.13 -32.42 -10.15
N ALA A 394 16.87 -32.24 -10.60
CA ALA A 394 16.34 -30.98 -11.15
C ALA A 394 16.06 -29.87 -10.10
N ILE A 395 16.31 -30.14 -8.80
CA ILE A 395 15.93 -29.35 -7.62
C ILE A 395 16.45 -27.91 -7.58
N THR A 396 17.73 -27.67 -7.89
CA THR A 396 18.31 -26.32 -7.79
C THR A 396 17.59 -25.36 -8.74
N SER A 397 17.20 -25.84 -9.91
CA SER A 397 16.47 -25.01 -10.87
C SER A 397 15.07 -24.63 -10.38
N PHE A 398 14.32 -25.54 -9.75
CA PHE A 398 12.96 -25.24 -9.30
C PHE A 398 12.95 -24.33 -8.07
N SER A 399 13.84 -24.56 -7.11
CA SER A 399 13.96 -23.71 -5.92
C SER A 399 14.47 -22.30 -6.26
N GLU A 400 15.43 -22.18 -7.18
CA GLU A 400 15.87 -20.87 -7.69
C GLU A 400 14.76 -20.07 -8.38
N ASN A 401 13.74 -20.77 -8.88
CA ASN A 401 12.60 -20.17 -9.57
C ASN A 401 11.44 -19.78 -8.65
N LEU A 402 11.35 -20.35 -7.43
CA LEU A 402 10.33 -20.00 -6.44
C LEU A 402 10.83 -18.85 -5.56
N LYS A 403 10.21 -17.68 -5.70
CA LYS A 403 10.55 -16.47 -4.92
C LYS A 403 9.30 -15.88 -4.31
N PHE A 404 9.47 -15.07 -3.29
CA PHE A 404 8.36 -14.27 -2.75
C PHE A 404 8.76 -12.81 -2.59
N ASN A 405 7.76 -11.93 -2.66
CA ASN A 405 7.90 -10.51 -2.33
C ASN A 405 6.85 -10.14 -1.30
N ILE A 406 7.23 -9.31 -0.32
CA ILE A 406 6.30 -8.82 0.72
C ILE A 406 6.09 -7.33 0.54
N THR A 407 4.82 -6.91 0.56
CA THR A 407 4.43 -5.49 0.49
C THR A 407 3.26 -5.21 1.43
N LEU A 408 3.23 -4.04 2.06
CA LEU A 408 2.07 -3.56 2.79
C LEU A 408 1.13 -2.87 1.80
N LYS A 409 -0.12 -3.31 1.75
CA LYS A 409 -1.16 -2.73 0.89
C LYS A 409 -2.45 -2.51 1.65
N GLU A 410 -3.28 -1.61 1.14
CA GLU A 410 -4.66 -1.52 1.59
C GLU A 410 -5.52 -2.62 0.96
N ILE A 411 -6.51 -3.12 1.70
CA ILE A 411 -7.44 -4.15 1.20
C ILE A 411 -8.13 -3.74 -0.10
N SER A 412 -8.40 -2.45 -0.28
CA SER A 412 -8.98 -1.91 -1.50
C SER A 412 -8.07 -2.08 -2.72
N GLU A 413 -6.75 -1.94 -2.55
CA GLU A 413 -5.75 -2.16 -3.59
C GLU A 413 -5.59 -3.64 -3.90
N ILE A 414 -5.62 -4.49 -2.87
CA ILE A 414 -5.55 -5.95 -3.01
C ILE A 414 -6.77 -6.45 -3.78
N LYS A 415 -7.98 -6.07 -3.39
CA LYS A 415 -9.21 -6.43 -4.12
C LYS A 415 -9.17 -5.96 -5.57
N LYS A 416 -8.66 -4.76 -5.85
CA LYS A 416 -8.45 -4.27 -7.24
C LYS A 416 -7.45 -5.09 -8.04
N HIS A 417 -6.39 -5.60 -7.41
CA HIS A 417 -5.43 -6.51 -8.03
C HIS A 417 -6.09 -7.85 -8.37
N ILE A 418 -6.70 -8.49 -7.38
CA ILE A 418 -7.36 -9.79 -7.52
C ILE A 418 -8.51 -9.74 -8.54
N LEU A 419 -9.25 -8.63 -8.61
CA LEU A 419 -10.33 -8.45 -9.59
C LEU A 419 -9.85 -8.68 -11.04
N LYS A 420 -8.60 -8.31 -11.37
CA LYS A 420 -8.02 -8.43 -12.71
C LYS A 420 -7.56 -9.84 -13.06
N ILE A 421 -7.34 -10.70 -12.07
CA ILE A 421 -6.84 -12.07 -12.28
C ILE A 421 -7.99 -12.92 -12.82
N LYS A 422 -7.77 -13.63 -13.93
CA LYS A 422 -8.80 -14.52 -14.50
C LYS A 422 -8.68 -15.91 -13.87
N PRO A 423 -9.74 -16.42 -13.22
CA PRO A 423 -9.77 -17.78 -12.72
C PRO A 423 -9.78 -18.78 -13.89
N THR A 424 -9.21 -19.96 -13.66
CA THR A 424 -9.07 -21.03 -14.65
C THR A 424 -10.04 -22.19 -14.44
N ASN A 425 -10.61 -22.31 -13.24
CA ASN A 425 -11.54 -23.36 -12.83
C ASN A 425 -12.58 -22.82 -11.83
N ASP A 426 -13.59 -23.63 -11.52
CA ASP A 426 -14.72 -23.22 -10.67
C ASP A 426 -14.34 -23.05 -9.19
N THR A 427 -13.32 -23.77 -8.70
CA THR A 427 -12.83 -23.62 -7.33
C THR A 427 -12.14 -22.26 -7.14
N GLU A 428 -11.34 -21.83 -8.12
CA GLU A 428 -10.76 -20.49 -8.17
C GLU A 428 -11.84 -19.41 -8.33
N ASN A 429 -12.90 -19.65 -9.11
CA ASN A 429 -14.04 -18.73 -9.21
C ASN A 429 -14.67 -18.46 -7.83
N LYS A 430 -14.99 -19.53 -7.09
CA LYS A 430 -15.61 -19.43 -5.76
C LYS A 430 -14.67 -18.75 -4.76
N SER A 431 -13.42 -19.19 -4.68
CA SER A 431 -12.40 -18.60 -3.80
C SER A 431 -12.17 -17.11 -4.06
N LYS A 432 -12.11 -16.73 -5.34
CA LYS A 432 -11.99 -15.32 -5.74
C LYS A 432 -13.22 -14.52 -5.33
N LEU A 433 -14.42 -15.05 -5.54
CA LEU A 433 -15.67 -14.38 -5.16
C LEU A 433 -15.72 -14.17 -3.64
N ASP A 434 -15.42 -15.21 -2.86
CA ASP A 434 -15.39 -15.18 -1.39
C ASP A 434 -14.39 -14.12 -0.89
N PHE A 435 -13.21 -14.03 -1.49
CA PHE A 435 -12.24 -13.00 -1.12
C PHE A 435 -12.71 -11.58 -1.49
N LEU A 436 -13.33 -11.40 -2.66
CA LEU A 436 -13.78 -10.08 -3.09
C LEU A 436 -14.96 -9.56 -2.27
N THR A 437 -15.86 -10.44 -1.83
CA THR A 437 -17.03 -10.09 -1.01
C THR A 437 -16.72 -10.10 0.49
N GLY A 438 -15.66 -10.81 0.90
CA GLY A 438 -15.24 -10.94 2.30
C GLY A 438 -14.83 -9.64 2.98
N SER A 439 -14.92 -9.63 4.31
CA SER A 439 -14.50 -8.51 5.17
C SER A 439 -13.09 -8.74 5.70
N TYR A 440 -12.21 -7.75 5.54
CA TYR A 440 -10.82 -7.82 5.98
C TYR A 440 -10.37 -6.50 6.58
N ALA A 441 -9.34 -6.55 7.44
CA ALA A 441 -8.71 -5.35 7.96
C ALA A 441 -8.10 -4.51 6.83
N ARG A 442 -8.11 -3.18 7.03
CA ARG A 442 -7.70 -2.21 6.00
C ARG A 442 -6.27 -2.44 5.51
N PHE A 443 -5.33 -2.75 6.40
CA PHE A 443 -3.91 -2.89 6.05
C PHE A 443 -3.49 -4.34 6.15
N GLN A 444 -2.87 -4.85 5.08
CA GLN A 444 -2.46 -6.24 4.96
C GLN A 444 -1.01 -6.29 4.47
N TRP A 445 -0.17 -7.10 5.10
CA TRP A 445 1.06 -7.57 4.47
C TRP A 445 0.69 -8.62 3.42
N VAL A 446 1.15 -8.42 2.20
CA VAL A 446 0.85 -9.26 1.05
C VAL A 446 2.14 -9.93 0.62
N ALA A 447 2.20 -11.25 0.80
CA ALA A 447 3.27 -12.08 0.28
C ALA A 447 2.84 -12.69 -1.04
N SER A 448 3.41 -12.20 -2.14
CA SER A 448 3.20 -12.74 -3.48
C SER A 448 4.26 -13.79 -3.78
N PHE A 449 3.86 -15.05 -3.96
CA PHE A 449 4.74 -16.13 -4.36
C PHE A 449 4.77 -16.22 -5.89
N MET A 450 5.98 -16.28 -6.43
CA MET A 450 6.28 -16.23 -7.86
C MET A 450 7.05 -17.48 -8.26
N PHE A 451 6.66 -18.10 -9.37
CA PHE A 451 7.41 -19.16 -10.03
C PHE A 451 7.69 -18.75 -11.48
N ASN A 452 8.96 -18.72 -11.90
CA ASN A 452 9.35 -18.23 -13.24
C ASN A 452 8.74 -16.86 -13.59
N GLU A 453 8.76 -15.92 -12.65
CA GLU A 453 8.16 -14.56 -12.78
C GLU A 453 6.62 -14.54 -12.95
N LYS A 454 5.93 -15.68 -12.77
CA LYS A 454 4.46 -15.75 -12.71
C LYS A 454 3.99 -15.86 -11.26
N GLU A 455 3.05 -15.01 -10.85
CA GLU A 455 2.45 -15.07 -9.50
C GLU A 455 1.57 -16.32 -9.39
N ILE A 456 1.97 -17.27 -8.54
CA ILE A 456 1.29 -18.55 -8.37
C ILE A 456 0.21 -18.49 -7.28
N PHE A 457 0.50 -17.86 -6.14
CA PHE A 457 -0.47 -17.61 -5.08
C PHE A 457 -0.04 -16.42 -4.22
N ILE A 458 -1.00 -15.89 -3.44
CA ILE A 458 -0.80 -14.78 -2.51
C ILE A 458 -1.22 -15.23 -1.11
N ILE A 459 -0.45 -14.83 -0.11
CA ILE A 459 -0.86 -14.89 1.30
C ILE A 459 -1.02 -13.46 1.82
N THR A 460 -2.16 -13.16 2.45
CA THR A 460 -2.39 -11.87 3.11
C THR A 460 -2.37 -12.03 4.63
N PHE A 461 -1.61 -11.17 5.31
CA PHE A 461 -1.52 -11.12 6.77
C PHE A 461 -2.08 -9.78 7.28
N ASP A 462 -3.00 -9.82 8.25
CA ASP A 462 -3.58 -8.62 8.87
C ASP A 462 -2.48 -7.86 9.61
N ALA A 463 -2.09 -6.72 9.06
CA ALA A 463 -1.03 -5.90 9.66
C ALA A 463 -1.50 -5.15 10.92
N THR A 464 -2.79 -5.18 11.22
CA THR A 464 -3.45 -4.51 12.36
C THR A 464 -3.67 -5.43 13.57
N ASP A 465 -3.42 -6.72 13.39
CA ASP A 465 -3.58 -7.73 14.42
C ASP A 465 -2.51 -7.64 15.52
N ILE A 466 -2.60 -8.52 16.52
CA ILE A 466 -1.62 -8.69 17.60
C ILE A 466 -0.56 -9.73 17.22
N ILE A 467 0.58 -9.68 17.90
CA ILE A 467 1.77 -10.51 17.59
C ILE A 467 1.48 -12.02 17.67
N PHE A 468 0.54 -12.42 18.54
CA PHE A 468 0.13 -13.81 18.76
C PHE A 468 -1.27 -14.12 18.18
N GLY A 469 -1.76 -13.25 17.28
CA GLY A 469 -3.08 -13.38 16.66
C GLY A 469 -3.10 -14.35 15.48
N ASP A 470 -4.30 -14.57 14.94
CA ASP A 470 -4.53 -15.35 13.71
C ASP A 470 -4.37 -14.44 12.49
N ALA A 471 -3.15 -13.95 12.28
CA ALA A 471 -2.89 -12.87 11.34
C ALA A 471 -3.13 -13.27 9.87
N VAL A 472 -3.08 -14.55 9.49
CA VAL A 472 -3.29 -14.98 8.09
C VAL A 472 -4.75 -14.84 7.69
N SER A 473 -5.04 -13.76 6.96
CA SER A 473 -6.38 -13.39 6.54
C SER A 473 -6.90 -14.26 5.39
N ALA A 474 -6.07 -14.55 4.39
CA ALA A 474 -6.44 -15.30 3.19
C ALA A 474 -5.23 -15.90 2.47
N ILE A 475 -5.48 -16.98 1.74
CA ILE A 475 -4.59 -17.59 0.76
C ILE A 475 -5.36 -17.59 -0.56
N ILE A 476 -4.79 -16.98 -1.60
CA ILE A 476 -5.45 -16.79 -2.90
C ILE A 476 -4.61 -17.49 -3.95
N ILE A 477 -5.21 -18.46 -4.64
CA ILE A 477 -4.55 -19.28 -5.65
C ILE A 477 -4.77 -18.64 -7.03
N ASN A 478 -3.68 -18.38 -7.76
CA ASN A 478 -3.72 -17.85 -9.13
C ASN A 478 -3.32 -18.90 -10.18
N ASP A 479 -2.56 -19.92 -9.77
CA ASP A 479 -2.16 -21.07 -10.59
C ASP A 479 -2.32 -22.34 -9.76
N SER A 480 -3.40 -23.10 -9.98
CA SER A 480 -3.73 -24.27 -9.16
C SER A 480 -2.62 -25.32 -9.14
N LEU A 481 -2.07 -25.68 -10.30
CA LEU A 481 -1.16 -26.81 -10.42
C LEU A 481 0.14 -26.60 -9.63
N ILE A 482 0.79 -25.45 -9.79
CA ILE A 482 2.04 -25.17 -9.07
C ILE A 482 1.77 -24.83 -7.60
N SER A 483 0.68 -24.11 -7.32
CA SER A 483 0.32 -23.77 -5.94
C SER A 483 0.00 -25.00 -5.12
N GLU A 484 -0.72 -25.97 -5.68
CA GLU A 484 -1.00 -27.24 -5.01
C GLU A 484 0.28 -27.99 -4.68
N LEU A 485 1.27 -28.03 -5.57
CA LEU A 485 2.56 -28.68 -5.30
C LEU A 485 3.27 -28.07 -4.09
N VAL A 486 3.27 -26.73 -3.99
CA VAL A 486 3.91 -26.02 -2.87
C VAL A 486 3.09 -26.18 -1.58
N LEU A 487 1.77 -26.01 -1.65
CA LEU A 487 0.90 -25.94 -0.48
C LEU A 487 0.53 -27.32 0.10
N LYS A 488 0.33 -28.34 -0.74
CA LYS A 488 -0.14 -29.67 -0.31
C LYS A 488 0.81 -30.33 0.69
N ASP A 489 2.12 -30.08 0.57
CA ASP A 489 3.08 -30.59 1.53
C ASP A 489 2.79 -30.16 2.97
N HIS A 490 2.40 -28.90 3.13
CA HIS A 490 2.07 -28.33 4.43
C HIS A 490 0.76 -28.91 5.00
N ILE A 491 -0.13 -29.45 4.16
CA ILE A 491 -1.35 -30.15 4.60
C ILE A 491 -1.01 -31.56 5.10
N GLU A 492 -0.08 -32.25 4.46
CA GLU A 492 0.23 -33.66 4.73
C GLU A 492 1.25 -33.83 5.87
N ASN A 493 2.31 -33.01 5.94
CA ASN A 493 3.48 -33.24 6.80
C ASN A 493 3.57 -32.31 8.02
N ASN A 494 2.44 -32.16 8.72
CA ASN A 494 2.22 -31.21 9.82
C ASN A 494 2.96 -31.55 11.14
N SER A 495 4.28 -31.50 11.18
CA SER A 495 5.00 -31.44 12.47
C SER A 495 4.95 -30.02 13.03
N ILE A 496 3.83 -29.64 13.67
CA ILE A 496 3.64 -28.32 14.31
C ILE A 496 4.76 -28.04 15.34
N GLU A 497 5.32 -29.10 15.95
CA GLU A 497 6.39 -29.04 16.95
C GLU A 497 7.75 -28.54 16.41
N LYS A 498 7.95 -28.47 15.09
CA LYS A 498 9.25 -28.11 14.50
C LYS A 498 9.52 -26.60 14.44
N TYR A 499 8.48 -25.76 14.51
CA TYR A 499 8.62 -24.33 14.24
C TYR A 499 8.17 -23.48 15.42
N ASP A 500 8.99 -22.50 15.76
CA ASP A 500 8.70 -21.53 16.80
C ASP A 500 7.55 -20.60 16.36
N ASN A 501 6.43 -20.68 17.06
CA ASN A 501 5.25 -19.83 16.84
C ASN A 501 5.48 -18.38 17.29
N ASP A 502 6.48 -18.11 18.12
CA ASP A 502 6.72 -16.77 18.61
C ASP A 502 7.39 -15.89 17.55
N SER A 503 8.09 -16.49 16.58
CA SER A 503 8.83 -15.78 15.53
C SER A 503 8.15 -15.78 14.15
N SER A 504 7.03 -16.48 13.95
CA SER A 504 6.33 -16.54 12.66
C SER A 504 4.79 -16.65 12.79
N PHE A 505 4.07 -16.48 11.70
CA PHE A 505 2.62 -16.78 11.57
C PHE A 505 2.36 -18.13 10.90
N TYR A 506 3.31 -19.07 10.97
CA TYR A 506 3.19 -20.35 10.26
C TYR A 506 2.01 -21.20 10.75
N PHE A 507 1.71 -21.20 12.05
CA PHE A 507 0.53 -21.90 12.59
C PHE A 507 -0.81 -21.33 12.08
N SER A 508 -0.92 -20.00 12.04
CA SER A 508 -2.07 -19.30 11.45
C SER A 508 -2.25 -19.67 9.97
N PHE A 509 -1.14 -19.74 9.23
CA PHE A 509 -1.13 -20.22 7.84
C PHE A 509 -1.64 -21.68 7.72
N LEU A 510 -1.15 -22.60 8.54
CA LEU A 510 -1.61 -24.00 8.53
C LEU A 510 -3.10 -24.13 8.86
N ASN A 511 -3.59 -23.37 9.84
CA ASN A 511 -5.01 -23.35 10.19
C ASN A 511 -5.85 -22.85 9.02
N LYS A 512 -5.39 -21.80 8.33
CA LYS A 512 -6.09 -21.27 7.16
C LYS A 512 -6.10 -22.26 6.00
N LEU A 513 -4.99 -22.96 5.78
CA LEU A 513 -4.86 -23.95 4.71
C LEU A 513 -5.73 -25.19 4.93
N LYS A 514 -5.95 -25.60 6.20
CA LYS A 514 -6.78 -26.76 6.57
C LYS A 514 -8.28 -26.46 6.63
N GLN A 515 -8.70 -25.20 6.55
CA GLN A 515 -10.12 -24.84 6.69
C GLN A 515 -10.94 -25.22 5.45
N GLU A 516 -11.26 -26.50 5.30
CA GLU A 516 -12.53 -26.90 4.69
C GLU A 516 -13.58 -26.96 5.80
N LYS A 517 -14.09 -25.81 6.23
CA LYS A 517 -15.22 -25.81 7.14
C LYS A 517 -16.48 -26.08 6.33
N THR A 518 -16.90 -27.34 6.25
CA THR A 518 -18.29 -27.68 5.92
C THR A 518 -19.16 -27.12 7.04
N THR A 519 -19.58 -25.86 6.91
CA THR A 519 -20.52 -25.24 7.84
C THR A 519 -21.94 -25.60 7.43
N TYR A 520 -22.88 -25.49 8.36
CA TYR A 520 -24.30 -25.63 8.04
C TYR A 520 -24.73 -24.65 6.93
N GLU A 521 -24.18 -23.43 6.95
CA GLU A 521 -24.40 -22.45 5.90
C GLU A 521 -23.85 -22.89 4.54
N SER A 522 -22.63 -23.46 4.47
CA SER A 522 -22.06 -24.00 3.23
C SER A 522 -22.92 -25.14 2.68
N PHE A 523 -23.37 -26.05 3.56
CA PHE A 523 -24.32 -27.11 3.19
C PHE A 523 -25.60 -26.53 2.60
N LEU A 524 -26.20 -25.52 3.24
CA LEU A 524 -27.42 -24.90 2.72
C LEU A 524 -27.19 -24.15 1.39
N ASN A 525 -26.04 -23.48 1.23
CA ASN A 525 -25.67 -22.79 -0.02
C ASN A 525 -25.53 -23.80 -1.17
N GLU A 526 -24.88 -24.94 -0.92
CA GLU A 526 -24.69 -26.01 -1.91
C GLU A 526 -25.99 -26.75 -2.21
N THR A 527 -26.83 -26.97 -1.20
CA THR A 527 -28.05 -27.77 -1.31
C THR A 527 -29.21 -26.97 -1.90
N PHE A 528 -29.42 -25.74 -1.43
CA PHE A 528 -30.61 -24.94 -1.76
C PHE A 528 -30.30 -23.63 -2.48
N GLY A 529 -29.02 -23.32 -2.71
CA GLY A 529 -28.57 -22.06 -3.28
C GLY A 529 -28.16 -21.06 -2.20
N GLU A 530 -27.32 -20.11 -2.61
CA GLU A 530 -26.91 -18.97 -1.80
C GLU A 530 -28.08 -18.05 -1.42
N LEU A 531 -27.85 -17.06 -0.56
CA LEU A 531 -28.91 -16.10 -0.25
C LEU A 531 -29.11 -15.13 -1.42
N ARG A 532 -30.38 -14.91 -1.76
CA ARG A 532 -30.85 -13.85 -2.67
C ARG A 532 -31.85 -12.97 -1.92
N ALA A 533 -31.71 -11.66 -2.07
CA ALA A 533 -32.79 -10.74 -1.73
C ALA A 533 -33.81 -10.72 -2.88
N PRO A 534 -35.09 -10.37 -2.63
CA PRO A 534 -36.02 -10.12 -3.72
C PRO A 534 -35.44 -9.17 -4.76
N SER A 535 -35.38 -9.59 -6.03
CA SER A 535 -34.86 -8.78 -7.13
C SER A 535 -35.64 -7.48 -7.37
N TYR A 536 -36.96 -7.48 -7.12
CA TYR A 536 -37.84 -6.31 -7.17
C TYR A 536 -39.06 -6.51 -6.25
N LEU A 537 -39.77 -5.43 -5.97
CA LEU A 537 -41.05 -5.40 -5.24
C LEU A 537 -42.14 -4.83 -6.15
N LYS A 538 -43.36 -5.32 -6.02
CA LYS A 538 -44.54 -4.74 -6.67
C LYS A 538 -45.21 -3.69 -5.77
N GLU A 539 -45.93 -2.74 -6.36
CA GLU A 539 -46.65 -1.72 -5.60
C GLU A 539 -47.71 -2.33 -4.66
N GLU A 540 -48.34 -3.42 -5.08
CA GLU A 540 -49.37 -4.11 -4.30
C GLU A 540 -48.81 -4.82 -3.06
N GLU A 541 -47.49 -5.00 -2.97
CA GLU A 541 -46.79 -5.66 -1.86
C GLU A 541 -46.39 -4.67 -0.74
N ILE A 542 -46.58 -3.37 -0.96
CA ILE A 542 -46.12 -2.30 -0.05
C ILE A 542 -47.31 -1.52 0.52
N ILE A 543 -47.29 -1.22 1.81
CA ILE A 543 -48.19 -0.26 2.47
C ILE A 543 -47.33 0.68 3.31
N ASN A 544 -47.45 1.99 3.10
CA ASN A 544 -46.75 3.01 3.91
C ASN A 544 -45.23 2.80 4.05
N GLY A 545 -44.58 2.18 3.05
CA GLY A 545 -43.15 1.87 3.07
C GLY A 545 -42.78 0.54 3.74
N GLU A 546 -43.75 -0.22 4.25
CA GLU A 546 -43.56 -1.56 4.81
C GLU A 546 -44.09 -2.64 3.86
N ILE A 547 -43.44 -3.81 3.86
CA ILE A 547 -43.91 -4.95 3.07
C ILE A 547 -45.05 -5.64 3.81
N LYS A 548 -46.17 -5.84 3.09
CA LYS A 548 -47.31 -6.63 3.57
C LYS A 548 -46.84 -8.04 3.94
N GLN A 549 -47.25 -8.51 5.11
CA GLN A 549 -47.02 -9.91 5.49
C GLN A 549 -48.14 -10.77 4.94
N ASN A 550 -47.76 -11.92 4.38
CA ASN A 550 -48.74 -12.93 3.99
C ASN A 550 -49.37 -13.56 5.25
N GLU A 551 -50.64 -13.28 5.49
CA GLU A 551 -51.38 -13.76 6.67
C GLU A 551 -51.53 -15.29 6.69
N ASN A 552 -51.46 -15.94 5.52
CA ASN A 552 -51.65 -17.39 5.36
C ASN A 552 -50.33 -18.17 5.25
N LYS A 553 -49.19 -17.55 5.57
CA LYS A 553 -47.90 -18.25 5.52
C LYS A 553 -47.77 -19.23 6.70
N LYS A 554 -47.27 -20.42 6.42
CA LYS A 554 -46.88 -21.43 7.42
C LYS A 554 -45.39 -21.74 7.27
N GLU A 555 -44.70 -21.85 8.40
CA GLU A 555 -43.28 -22.17 8.47
C GLU A 555 -43.11 -23.62 8.95
N TYR A 556 -42.29 -24.40 8.26
CA TYR A 556 -42.09 -25.82 8.52
C TYR A 556 -40.62 -26.10 8.83
N PHE A 557 -40.38 -26.62 10.04
CA PHE A 557 -39.05 -26.89 10.58
C PHE A 557 -38.68 -28.38 10.53
N CYS A 558 -39.67 -29.26 10.70
CA CYS A 558 -39.52 -30.72 10.76
C CYS A 558 -40.64 -31.44 10.01
N ALA A 559 -40.67 -32.77 10.10
CA ALA A 559 -41.73 -33.60 9.51
C ALA A 559 -43.11 -33.30 10.13
N GLU A 560 -44.13 -33.35 9.29
CA GLU A 560 -45.54 -33.15 9.59
C GLU A 560 -46.31 -34.45 9.32
N ASP A 561 -47.23 -34.81 10.21
CA ASP A 561 -48.08 -36.00 10.04
C ASP A 561 -49.17 -35.79 8.98
N GLN A 562 -49.66 -34.55 8.85
CA GLN A 562 -50.72 -34.16 7.93
C GLN A 562 -50.23 -34.09 6.49
N LYS A 563 -51.08 -34.48 5.53
CA LYS A 563 -50.76 -34.33 4.10
C LYS A 563 -50.91 -32.88 3.68
N LEU A 564 -50.18 -32.47 2.64
CA LEU A 564 -50.33 -31.14 2.02
C LEU A 564 -51.77 -30.90 1.55
N GLU A 565 -52.43 -31.95 1.07
CA GLU A 565 -53.84 -31.96 0.65
C GLU A 565 -54.80 -31.61 1.81
N ASP A 566 -54.49 -32.04 3.02
CA ASP A 566 -55.30 -31.75 4.22
C ASP A 566 -55.03 -30.34 4.75
N LEU A 567 -53.78 -29.87 4.62
CA LEU A 567 -53.33 -28.55 5.08
C LEU A 567 -53.80 -27.40 4.19
N TYR A 568 -54.05 -27.68 2.91
CA TYR A 568 -54.44 -26.71 1.89
C TYR A 568 -55.60 -27.24 1.01
N PRO A 569 -56.80 -27.48 1.58
CA PRO A 569 -57.93 -28.09 0.88
C PRO A 569 -58.51 -27.21 -0.23
N ASP A 570 -58.23 -25.89 -0.19
CA ASP A 570 -58.77 -24.91 -1.15
C ASP A 570 -58.04 -24.92 -2.51
N ILE A 571 -56.94 -25.65 -2.63
CA ILE A 571 -56.17 -25.74 -3.89
C ILE A 571 -56.86 -26.70 -4.86
N LYS A 572 -57.28 -26.17 -6.01
CA LYS A 572 -57.98 -26.90 -7.06
C LYS A 572 -57.03 -27.74 -7.91
N VAL A 573 -57.45 -28.98 -8.18
CA VAL A 573 -56.75 -29.93 -9.05
C VAL A 573 -56.80 -29.47 -10.50
N GLU A 574 -55.67 -29.54 -11.21
CA GLU A 574 -55.51 -29.15 -12.62
C GLU A 574 -55.76 -27.67 -12.98
N ASP A 575 -55.97 -26.77 -12.01
CA ASP A 575 -56.17 -25.35 -12.25
C ASP A 575 -54.83 -24.58 -12.21
N ASN A 576 -54.44 -24.00 -13.34
CA ASN A 576 -53.19 -23.24 -13.46
C ASN A 576 -53.16 -21.95 -12.63
N ASN A 577 -54.32 -21.40 -12.28
CA ASN A 577 -54.46 -20.20 -11.45
C ASN A 577 -54.58 -20.53 -9.96
N SER A 578 -54.67 -21.82 -9.60
CA SER A 578 -54.73 -22.27 -8.21
C SER A 578 -53.39 -22.88 -7.79
N PHE A 579 -52.57 -22.09 -7.09
CA PHE A 579 -51.26 -22.52 -6.63
C PHE A 579 -50.86 -21.88 -5.31
N LEU A 580 -49.92 -22.51 -4.63
CA LEU A 580 -49.22 -21.97 -3.48
C LEU A 580 -47.85 -21.43 -3.92
N ILE A 581 -47.33 -20.45 -3.20
CA ILE A 581 -45.95 -19.98 -3.31
C ILE A 581 -45.14 -20.51 -2.14
N TRP A 582 -43.89 -20.88 -2.41
CA TRP A 582 -43.00 -21.43 -1.39
C TRP A 582 -41.60 -20.86 -1.50
N THR A 583 -40.85 -20.91 -0.40
CA THR A 583 -39.44 -20.48 -0.34
C THR A 583 -38.69 -21.22 0.77
N ILE A 584 -37.40 -21.46 0.57
CA ILE A 584 -36.48 -21.94 1.61
C ILE A 584 -35.72 -20.73 2.16
N THR A 585 -35.85 -20.48 3.47
CA THR A 585 -35.26 -19.30 4.11
C THR A 585 -33.75 -19.44 4.33
N LYS A 586 -33.14 -18.38 4.87
CA LYS A 586 -31.72 -18.38 5.22
C LYS A 586 -31.30 -19.54 6.14
N ASP A 587 -32.19 -19.94 7.05
CA ASP A 587 -31.94 -20.96 8.07
C ASP A 587 -32.36 -22.36 7.58
N GLY A 588 -32.79 -22.51 6.32
CA GLY A 588 -33.24 -23.78 5.75
C GLY A 588 -34.69 -24.15 6.08
N THR A 589 -35.46 -23.25 6.68
CA THR A 589 -36.90 -23.41 6.95
C THR A 589 -37.68 -23.35 5.64
N LEU A 590 -38.65 -24.25 5.47
CA LEU A 590 -39.58 -24.19 4.35
C LEU A 590 -40.78 -23.31 4.73
N ILE A 591 -41.07 -22.29 3.93
CA ILE A 591 -42.26 -21.45 4.08
C ILE A 591 -43.17 -21.69 2.89
N ILE A 592 -44.46 -21.90 3.14
CA ILE A 592 -45.52 -22.05 2.13
C ILE A 592 -46.65 -21.06 2.45
N GLY A 593 -47.24 -20.45 1.43
CA GLY A 593 -48.43 -19.61 1.58
C GLY A 593 -49.17 -19.42 0.25
N GLN A 594 -50.33 -18.77 0.29
CA GLN A 594 -51.12 -18.46 -0.91
C GLN A 594 -50.71 -17.11 -1.51
N GLU A 595 -50.68 -16.98 -2.83
CA GLU A 595 -50.54 -15.66 -3.48
C GLU A 595 -51.91 -14.96 -3.47
N ILE A 596 -52.02 -13.84 -2.74
CA ILE A 596 -53.27 -13.08 -2.56
C ILE A 596 -53.06 -11.69 -3.15
N ASN A 597 -54.00 -11.21 -3.98
CA ASN A 597 -53.93 -9.86 -4.58
C ASN A 597 -52.59 -9.56 -5.27
N SER A 598 -52.04 -10.54 -6.00
CA SER A 598 -50.74 -10.46 -6.68
C SER A 598 -49.53 -10.21 -5.78
N GLN A 599 -49.68 -10.44 -4.47
CA GLN A 599 -48.59 -10.40 -3.49
C GLN A 599 -47.75 -11.67 -3.55
N GLY A 600 -46.56 -11.56 -4.14
CA GLY A 600 -45.69 -12.71 -4.41
C GLY A 600 -44.77 -13.08 -3.25
N HIS A 601 -43.67 -13.78 -3.57
CA HIS A 601 -42.69 -14.28 -2.59
C HIS A 601 -42.16 -13.26 -1.56
N PRO A 602 -42.00 -11.94 -1.85
CA PRO A 602 -41.51 -10.99 -0.85
C PRO A 602 -42.40 -10.85 0.39
N THR A 603 -43.72 -11.11 0.27
CA THR A 603 -44.66 -11.05 1.40
C THR A 603 -44.60 -12.28 2.30
N LEU A 604 -44.09 -13.42 1.81
CA LEU A 604 -43.80 -14.59 2.64
C LEU A 604 -42.63 -14.31 3.60
N THR A 605 -41.58 -13.71 3.06
CA THR A 605 -40.31 -13.53 3.78
C THR A 605 -40.22 -12.21 4.53
N GLY A 606 -41.05 -11.22 4.16
CA GLY A 606 -40.95 -9.85 4.67
C GLY A 606 -39.65 -9.18 4.23
N PHE A 607 -39.33 -9.26 2.94
CA PHE A 607 -38.04 -8.83 2.35
C PHE A 607 -36.79 -9.60 2.77
N LYS A 608 -36.91 -10.58 3.69
CA LYS A 608 -35.72 -11.30 4.16
C LYS A 608 -35.09 -12.10 2.99
N PRO A 609 -33.76 -12.19 2.93
CA PRO A 609 -33.09 -13.04 1.96
C PRO A 609 -33.55 -14.49 2.10
N SER A 610 -33.71 -15.15 0.96
CA SER A 610 -34.07 -16.57 0.87
C SER A 610 -33.23 -17.24 -0.21
N ARG A 611 -33.29 -18.57 -0.24
CA ARG A 611 -32.49 -19.41 -1.13
C ARG A 611 -33.26 -19.63 -2.42
N ILE A 612 -33.79 -20.83 -2.63
CA ILE A 612 -34.68 -21.16 -3.75
C ILE A 612 -36.16 -20.99 -3.37
N ALA A 613 -36.97 -20.58 -4.34
CA ALA A 613 -38.41 -20.35 -4.20
C ALA A 613 -39.15 -20.74 -5.50
N GLY A 614 -40.47 -20.91 -5.41
CA GLY A 614 -41.27 -21.20 -6.59
C GLY A 614 -42.75 -21.37 -6.31
N GLU A 615 -43.44 -22.09 -7.21
CA GLU A 615 -44.85 -22.41 -7.11
C GLU A 615 -45.04 -23.90 -6.76
N LEU A 616 -46.12 -24.20 -6.05
CA LEU A 616 -46.57 -25.54 -5.65
C LEU A 616 -48.01 -25.72 -6.15
N LYS A 617 -48.24 -26.72 -7.01
CA LYS A 617 -49.50 -26.96 -7.73
C LYS A 617 -50.01 -28.38 -7.50
N LEU A 618 -51.33 -28.53 -7.38
CA LEU A 618 -51.96 -29.84 -7.26
C LEU A 618 -52.36 -30.38 -8.63
N LYS A 619 -51.80 -31.54 -8.99
CA LYS A 619 -52.13 -32.32 -10.18
C LYS A 619 -52.80 -33.63 -9.80
N THR A 620 -53.36 -34.32 -10.79
CA THR A 620 -54.11 -35.55 -10.56
C THR A 620 -53.25 -36.62 -9.84
N GLY A 621 -53.37 -36.69 -8.51
CA GLY A 621 -52.70 -37.66 -7.66
C GLY A 621 -51.31 -37.28 -7.11
N ASN A 622 -50.84 -36.05 -7.35
CA ASN A 622 -49.54 -35.56 -6.87
C ASN A 622 -49.44 -34.03 -6.84
N TRP A 623 -48.54 -33.53 -6.00
CA TRP A 623 -48.10 -32.13 -6.01
C TRP A 623 -46.91 -31.95 -6.95
N GLU A 624 -46.97 -30.94 -7.81
CA GLU A 624 -45.86 -30.47 -8.63
C GLU A 624 -45.24 -29.23 -7.98
N ILE A 625 -43.94 -29.28 -7.69
CA ILE A 625 -43.17 -28.09 -7.32
C ILE A 625 -42.29 -27.65 -8.49
N ASN A 626 -42.19 -26.33 -8.67
CA ASN A 626 -41.33 -25.72 -9.66
C ASN A 626 -40.47 -24.62 -9.02
N SER A 627 -39.47 -24.10 -9.72
CA SER A 627 -38.61 -22.98 -9.27
C SER A 627 -39.03 -21.63 -9.86
N LYS A 628 -40.32 -21.45 -10.18
CA LYS A 628 -40.82 -20.25 -10.86
C LYS A 628 -40.95 -19.08 -9.88
N SER A 629 -39.82 -18.46 -9.58
CA SER A 629 -39.75 -17.20 -8.84
C SER A 629 -38.80 -16.25 -9.53
N GLY A 630 -39.35 -15.19 -10.13
CA GLY A 630 -38.54 -14.07 -10.65
C GLY A 630 -37.83 -13.26 -9.56
N ARG A 631 -38.04 -13.59 -8.27
CA ARG A 631 -37.49 -12.87 -7.11
C ARG A 631 -36.27 -13.52 -6.52
N TYR A 632 -36.26 -14.84 -6.46
CA TYR A 632 -35.25 -15.61 -5.75
C TYR A 632 -34.63 -16.73 -6.57
N SER A 633 -35.14 -17.07 -7.76
CA SER A 633 -34.73 -18.31 -8.46
C SER A 633 -34.41 -18.17 -9.94
N SER A 634 -34.61 -16.98 -10.52
CA SER A 634 -34.39 -16.73 -11.94
C SER A 634 -32.92 -16.61 -12.35
N ASP A 635 -32.00 -16.39 -11.40
CA ASP A 635 -30.58 -16.09 -11.65
C ASP A 635 -29.63 -17.27 -11.33
N TYR A 636 -30.15 -18.42 -10.88
CA TYR A 636 -29.33 -19.61 -10.65
C TYR A 636 -29.03 -20.35 -11.95
N GLN A 637 -27.75 -20.64 -12.19
CA GLN A 637 -27.33 -21.50 -13.31
C GLN A 637 -27.71 -22.97 -13.10
N ASN A 638 -27.72 -23.46 -11.85
CA ASN A 638 -27.99 -24.85 -11.47
C ASN A 638 -29.39 -25.04 -10.86
N VAL A 639 -30.36 -24.21 -11.23
CA VAL A 639 -31.69 -24.15 -10.59
C VAL A 639 -32.42 -25.51 -10.52
N ASN A 640 -32.24 -26.37 -11.53
CA ASN A 640 -32.87 -27.71 -11.55
C ASN A 640 -32.31 -28.65 -10.47
N ILE A 641 -31.01 -28.55 -10.16
CA ILE A 641 -30.38 -29.32 -9.07
C ILE A 641 -30.94 -28.83 -7.73
N LEU A 642 -30.97 -27.52 -7.53
CA LEU A 642 -31.51 -26.90 -6.32
C LEU A 642 -32.99 -27.23 -6.13
N LEU A 643 -33.78 -27.28 -7.21
CA LEU A 643 -35.18 -27.68 -7.18
C LEU A 643 -35.35 -29.14 -6.75
N ASN A 644 -34.53 -30.06 -7.28
CA ASN A 644 -34.58 -31.46 -6.86
C ASN A 644 -34.23 -31.63 -5.38
N ASN A 645 -33.26 -30.87 -4.88
CA ASN A 645 -32.96 -30.84 -3.45
C ASN A 645 -34.12 -30.26 -2.63
N ALA A 646 -34.80 -29.23 -3.14
CA ALA A 646 -36.02 -28.71 -2.53
C ALA A 646 -37.14 -29.77 -2.49
N VAL A 647 -37.33 -30.59 -3.54
CA VAL A 647 -38.27 -31.73 -3.49
C VAL A 647 -37.93 -32.65 -2.33
N GLN A 648 -36.66 -33.00 -2.14
CA GLN A 648 -36.27 -33.86 -1.01
C GLN A 648 -36.59 -33.23 0.33
N LYS A 649 -36.41 -31.90 0.47
CA LYS A 649 -36.84 -31.17 1.66
C LYS A 649 -38.35 -31.25 1.86
N PHE A 650 -39.15 -31.05 0.81
CA PHE A 650 -40.60 -31.20 0.83
C PHE A 650 -41.03 -32.62 1.22
N VAL A 651 -40.42 -33.66 0.65
CA VAL A 651 -40.71 -35.07 0.98
C VAL A 651 -40.31 -35.38 2.43
N SER A 652 -39.21 -34.80 2.93
CA SER A 652 -38.80 -34.96 4.33
C SER A 652 -39.76 -34.30 5.33
N ILE A 653 -40.41 -33.20 4.92
CA ILE A 653 -41.40 -32.49 5.74
C ILE A 653 -42.78 -33.15 5.61
N PHE A 654 -43.18 -33.58 4.41
CA PHE A 654 -44.49 -34.16 4.13
C PHE A 654 -44.35 -35.57 3.54
N PRO A 655 -43.90 -36.57 4.33
CA PRO A 655 -43.62 -37.92 3.82
C PRO A 655 -44.88 -38.64 3.28
N ASN A 656 -46.06 -38.20 3.69
CA ASN A 656 -47.35 -38.79 3.32
C ASN A 656 -47.97 -38.19 2.04
N SER A 657 -47.36 -37.14 1.46
CA SER A 657 -47.79 -36.52 0.20
C SER A 657 -46.88 -36.94 -0.96
N LYS A 658 -47.46 -37.15 -2.16
CA LYS A 658 -46.66 -37.42 -3.37
C LYS A 658 -46.22 -36.10 -4.00
N ILE A 659 -44.92 -35.84 -4.03
CA ILE A 659 -44.36 -34.57 -4.50
C ILE A 659 -43.33 -34.84 -5.59
N ILE A 660 -43.43 -34.15 -6.72
CA ILE A 660 -42.52 -34.28 -7.87
C ILE A 660 -42.00 -32.91 -8.33
N ALA A 661 -40.77 -32.87 -8.87
CA ALA A 661 -40.23 -31.69 -9.53
C ALA A 661 -40.85 -31.52 -10.92
N ARG A 662 -41.19 -30.27 -11.26
CA ARG A 662 -41.44 -29.84 -12.62
C ARG A 662 -40.31 -28.94 -13.10
N HIS A 663 -39.42 -29.51 -13.90
CA HIS A 663 -38.35 -28.76 -14.55
C HIS A 663 -38.91 -27.88 -15.66
N PHE A 664 -38.43 -26.64 -15.74
CA PHE A 664 -38.63 -25.82 -16.92
C PHE A 664 -37.57 -26.19 -17.95
N GLN A 665 -37.99 -26.62 -19.13
CA GLN A 665 -37.12 -26.53 -20.30
C GLN A 665 -37.09 -25.05 -20.71
N PRO A 666 -35.91 -24.44 -20.90
CA PRO A 666 -35.87 -23.11 -21.50
C PRO A 666 -36.40 -23.21 -22.93
N ASP A 667 -37.34 -22.33 -23.28
CA ASP A 667 -37.74 -22.09 -24.67
C ASP A 667 -36.60 -21.49 -25.48
#